data_AF-A0A410FT88-F1
#
_entry.id   AF-A0A410FT88-F1
#
_cell.length_a   1.000
_cell.length_b   1.000
_cell.length_c   1.000
_cell.angle_alpha   90.00
_cell.angle_beta   90.00
_cell.angle_gamma   90.00
#
_symmetry.space_group_name_H-M   'P 1'
#
loop_
_entity.id
_entity.type
_entity.pdbx_description
1 polymer ?
#
loop_
_entity_poly.entity_id
_entity_poly.type
_entity_poly.pdbx_seq_one_letter_code
_entity_poly.pdbx_strand_id
1 'polypeptide(L)'
;MQTRGWAILLITVACTSWAMAQPPTGCAAARITRWVDGDTIEVRLLEPVPGIGSWERVRLLGIDAPELGEPWADDATRLLRTLTMGKTVYLELDRQVRDAHSRLLAHVWVEQDGEWRLAGEELLLAGLARTLFIPPNALYRSRFQHAERLAQALGRGIWETARVVLDLEDIEANPVSYVTQATSVRFTVGSWEKDPSGRWVLHAAGSRYGFHVILAPELGVQLGGDLVRSVGRVAIVHGVLGWLDRRGPFLEVDIAEQIDLPEGWPALPFLHGPYTGAPSATEVTVSWTANSPLPARVEYGPWDAFALSAALPSAKEHRPTGTAGRETVHLRLYGLEPGTRYAYRVVLGTTGANWTSPVGTFTTAPAASDPVAFAVIADTQWQWDGVNRIQLVGDAVATDPTPFQFILHAGDLVESPLPRYWDHLFASLSGLLLRAPFLPVLGNHERNSITYYQSFDFPPGAGQGGKRWWTLRWGDAVVVGLDTNARRPQDYLDQIDWLRASLSGPERHKFVVFHHPVFSSDAVYGPGSEGLQSLWHPVFVELGVDLVFSGHAHNYERIERDGVTYLVVGGGGANLYPLGPERTEGSRVGIDDHLFYLRVEADPDGIFVEAVGVAVEVGGEIVPRRTTLDTFTLPSSR
;
A
#
# COMPACT_ATOMS: atom_id res chain seq x y z
N MET A 1 38.34 4.81 -59.66
CA MET A 1 37.44 3.70 -59.29
C MET A 1 37.97 3.07 -58.00
N GLN A 2 37.43 3.49 -56.86
CA GLN A 2 37.74 2.97 -55.53
C GLN A 2 36.67 1.94 -55.16
N THR A 3 37.08 0.70 -54.86
CA THR A 3 36.22 -0.35 -54.35
C THR A 3 36.09 -0.22 -52.83
N ARG A 4 34.87 0.08 -52.35
CA ARG A 4 34.52 0.14 -50.93
C ARG A 4 34.43 -1.27 -50.35
N GLY A 5 35.30 -1.59 -49.39
CA GLY A 5 35.16 -2.77 -48.54
C GLY A 5 34.17 -2.49 -47.41
N TRP A 6 33.16 -3.35 -47.28
CA TRP A 6 32.21 -3.34 -46.17
C TRP A 6 32.77 -4.17 -45.02
N ALA A 7 33.03 -3.53 -43.89
CA ALA A 7 33.31 -4.22 -42.63
C ALA A 7 31.99 -4.71 -42.05
N ILE A 8 31.84 -6.03 -41.95
CA ILE A 8 30.73 -6.68 -41.25
C ILE A 8 31.00 -6.55 -39.75
N LEU A 9 30.28 -5.66 -39.09
CA LEU A 9 30.22 -5.57 -37.64
C LEU A 9 29.39 -6.76 -37.13
N LEU A 10 30.06 -7.78 -36.61
CA LEU A 10 29.43 -8.88 -35.88
C LEU A 10 28.86 -8.32 -34.57
N ILE A 11 27.59 -7.91 -34.60
CA ILE A 11 26.80 -7.65 -33.39
C ILE A 11 26.52 -9.01 -32.78
N THR A 12 27.29 -9.37 -31.75
CA THR A 12 26.89 -10.43 -30.82
C THR A 12 25.60 -9.97 -30.15
N VAL A 13 24.47 -10.54 -30.59
CA VAL A 13 23.20 -10.46 -29.89
C VAL A 13 23.40 -11.16 -28.56
N ALA A 14 23.72 -10.39 -27.52
CA ALA A 14 23.55 -10.85 -26.16
C ALA A 14 22.04 -10.98 -25.94
N CYS A 15 21.55 -12.22 -25.93
CA CYS A 15 20.23 -12.52 -25.41
C CYS A 15 20.17 -12.01 -23.97
N THR A 16 19.63 -10.81 -23.77
CA THR A 16 19.27 -10.30 -22.45
C THR A 16 18.15 -11.19 -21.93
N SER A 17 18.52 -12.12 -21.06
CA SER A 17 17.59 -12.94 -20.29
C SER A 17 16.63 -12.01 -19.55
N TRP A 18 15.35 -12.18 -19.86
CA TRP A 18 14.20 -11.67 -19.12
C TRP A 18 14.49 -11.69 -17.62
N ALA A 19 14.59 -10.53 -16.98
CA ALA A 19 14.54 -10.48 -15.52
C ALA A 19 13.08 -10.78 -15.15
N MET A 20 12.77 -12.07 -15.01
CA MET A 20 11.53 -12.51 -14.36
C MET A 20 11.50 -11.90 -12.95
N ALA A 21 10.30 -11.63 -12.43
CA ALA A 21 10.16 -11.22 -11.03
C ALA A 21 10.97 -12.19 -10.16
N GLN A 22 11.96 -11.66 -9.43
CA GLN A 22 12.83 -12.52 -8.64
C GLN A 22 11.97 -13.22 -7.59
N PRO A 23 12.21 -14.52 -7.34
CA PRO A 23 11.55 -15.21 -6.24
C PRO A 23 11.87 -14.50 -4.92
N PRO A 24 11.00 -14.63 -3.90
CA PRO A 24 11.28 -14.08 -2.57
C PRO A 24 12.66 -14.52 -2.08
N THR A 25 13.38 -13.58 -1.46
CA THR A 25 14.78 -13.75 -1.09
C THR A 25 14.95 -14.90 -0.09
N GLY A 26 16.02 -15.68 -0.23
CA GLY A 26 16.31 -16.80 0.68
C GLY A 26 15.48 -18.07 0.44
N CYS A 27 14.70 -18.15 -0.64
CA CYS A 27 13.94 -19.35 -0.98
C CYS A 27 14.79 -20.44 -1.66
N ALA A 28 14.44 -21.70 -1.41
CA ALA A 28 14.99 -22.85 -2.12
C ALA A 28 14.09 -23.27 -3.30
N ALA A 29 14.63 -23.28 -4.51
CA ALA A 29 13.88 -23.70 -5.70
C ALA A 29 13.67 -25.23 -5.73
N ALA A 30 12.44 -25.66 -6.02
CA ALA A 30 12.05 -27.06 -6.00
C ALA A 30 11.01 -27.41 -7.09
N ARG A 31 10.90 -28.70 -7.41
CA ARG A 31 9.83 -29.27 -8.24
C ARG A 31 8.98 -30.20 -7.41
N ILE A 32 7.67 -29.99 -7.43
CA ILE A 32 6.73 -30.91 -6.78
C ILE A 32 6.67 -32.20 -7.58
N THR A 33 6.94 -33.32 -6.90
CA THR A 33 6.84 -34.66 -7.48
C THR A 33 5.56 -35.37 -7.09
N ARG A 34 4.94 -34.98 -5.96
CA ARG A 34 3.66 -35.50 -5.51
C ARG A 34 2.91 -34.48 -4.65
N TRP A 35 1.60 -34.40 -4.84
CA TRP A 35 0.66 -33.74 -3.92
C TRP A 35 0.05 -34.81 -3.04
N VAL A 36 0.34 -34.78 -1.74
CA VAL A 36 -0.16 -35.78 -0.80
C VAL A 36 -1.59 -35.43 -0.40
N ASP A 37 -1.81 -34.19 0.00
CA ASP A 37 -3.09 -33.60 0.40
C ASP A 37 -3.03 -32.06 0.23
N GLY A 38 -3.97 -31.33 0.83
CA GLY A 38 -4.12 -29.88 0.71
C GLY A 38 -3.01 -29.05 1.35
N ASP A 39 -2.14 -29.63 2.17
CA ASP A 39 -1.04 -28.90 2.83
C ASP A 39 0.29 -29.69 2.92
N THR A 40 0.35 -30.87 2.31
CA THR A 40 1.54 -31.72 2.28
C THR A 40 1.91 -32.09 0.84
N ILE A 41 3.18 -31.85 0.48
CA ILE A 41 3.75 -32.14 -0.83
C ILE A 41 5.07 -32.90 -0.71
N GLU A 42 5.44 -33.63 -1.74
CA GLU A 42 6.80 -34.18 -1.90
C GLU A 42 7.49 -33.41 -3.02
N VAL A 43 8.74 -33.01 -2.78
CA VAL A 43 9.51 -32.16 -3.67
C VAL A 43 10.89 -32.71 -3.93
N ARG A 44 11.43 -32.34 -5.08
CA ARG A 44 12.84 -32.46 -5.41
C ARG A 44 13.46 -31.07 -5.48
N LEU A 45 14.49 -30.80 -4.67
CA LEU A 45 15.24 -29.55 -4.74
C LEU A 45 16.00 -29.46 -6.07
N LEU A 46 16.03 -28.26 -6.65
CA LEU A 46 16.78 -27.99 -7.88
C LEU A 46 18.25 -27.68 -7.60
N GLU A 47 18.55 -27.20 -6.40
CA GLU A 47 19.90 -26.85 -5.95
C GLU A 47 20.17 -27.44 -4.56
N PRO A 48 21.44 -27.78 -4.24
CA PRO A 48 21.80 -28.25 -2.90
C PRO A 48 21.59 -27.14 -1.87
N VAL A 49 20.84 -27.44 -0.81
CA VAL A 49 20.68 -26.54 0.34
C VAL A 49 21.31 -27.18 1.58
N PRO A 50 22.24 -26.51 2.28
CA PRO A 50 22.88 -27.06 3.47
C PRO A 50 21.87 -27.55 4.51
N GLY A 51 22.00 -28.81 4.93
CA GLY A 51 21.12 -29.41 5.94
C GLY A 51 19.76 -29.92 5.43
N ILE A 52 19.49 -29.82 4.12
CA ILE A 52 18.25 -30.29 3.50
C ILE A 52 18.56 -31.32 2.41
N GLY A 53 17.82 -32.42 2.38
CA GLY A 53 17.98 -33.48 1.40
C GLY A 53 17.50 -33.07 0.01
N SER A 54 17.99 -33.74 -1.04
CA SER A 54 17.56 -33.47 -2.42
C SER A 54 16.10 -33.85 -2.70
N TRP A 55 15.52 -34.71 -1.84
CA TRP A 55 14.13 -35.14 -1.86
C TRP A 55 13.55 -34.95 -0.47
N GLU A 56 12.47 -34.19 -0.37
CA GLU A 56 11.87 -33.82 0.91
C GLU A 56 10.36 -33.96 0.86
N ARG A 57 9.78 -34.33 2.01
CA ARG A 57 8.35 -34.18 2.25
C ARG A 57 8.14 -32.87 2.99
N VAL A 58 7.37 -31.97 2.40
CA VAL A 58 7.14 -30.61 2.90
C VAL A 58 5.72 -30.51 3.45
N ARG A 59 5.59 -29.98 4.68
CA ARG A 59 4.33 -29.52 5.26
C ARG A 59 4.29 -28.00 5.12
N LEU A 60 3.24 -27.50 4.47
CA LEU A 60 3.02 -26.08 4.28
C LEU A 60 2.84 -25.41 5.65
N LEU A 61 3.58 -24.35 5.89
CA LEU A 61 3.49 -23.55 7.11
C LEU A 61 2.25 -22.66 7.11
N GLY A 62 1.65 -22.50 8.31
CA GLY A 62 0.58 -21.54 8.58
C GLY A 62 -0.84 -22.05 8.28
N ILE A 63 -0.99 -23.21 7.65
CA ILE A 63 -2.30 -23.77 7.29
C ILE A 63 -2.50 -25.21 7.76
N ASP A 64 -3.77 -25.58 7.87
CA ASP A 64 -4.26 -26.93 8.08
C ASP A 64 -5.43 -27.18 7.11
N ALA A 65 -5.20 -28.04 6.12
CA ALA A 65 -6.23 -28.42 5.17
C ALA A 65 -7.04 -29.62 5.69
N PRO A 66 -8.30 -29.80 5.26
CA PRO A 66 -9.08 -30.98 5.62
C PRO A 66 -8.36 -32.28 5.24
N GLU A 67 -8.44 -33.28 6.12
CA GLU A 67 -7.76 -34.57 5.95
C GLU A 67 -8.44 -35.41 4.86
N LEU A 68 -7.70 -36.34 4.25
CA LEU A 68 -8.24 -37.16 3.15
C LEU A 68 -9.51 -37.91 3.58
N GLY A 69 -10.62 -37.68 2.86
CA GLY A 69 -11.94 -38.24 3.16
C GLY A 69 -12.86 -37.30 3.94
N GLU A 70 -12.36 -36.17 4.43
CA GLU A 70 -13.16 -35.08 4.97
C GLU A 70 -13.74 -34.19 3.85
N PRO A 71 -14.86 -33.49 4.10
CA PRO A 71 -15.37 -32.49 3.15
C PRO A 71 -14.29 -31.48 2.75
N TRP A 72 -14.24 -31.14 1.46
CA TRP A 72 -13.31 -30.16 0.86
C TRP A 72 -11.83 -30.58 0.76
N ALA A 73 -11.45 -31.76 1.24
CA ALA A 73 -10.07 -32.26 1.15
C ALA A 73 -9.58 -32.41 -0.30
N ASP A 74 -10.43 -32.95 -1.18
CA ASP A 74 -10.11 -33.11 -2.60
C ASP A 74 -9.96 -31.75 -3.31
N ASP A 75 -10.77 -30.76 -2.93
CA ASP A 75 -10.73 -29.43 -3.53
C ASP A 75 -9.50 -28.65 -3.08
N ALA A 76 -9.10 -28.77 -1.80
CA ALA A 76 -7.84 -28.22 -1.30
C ALA A 76 -6.65 -28.79 -2.09
N THR A 77 -6.59 -30.12 -2.23
CA THR A 77 -5.54 -30.80 -3.00
C THR A 77 -5.56 -30.39 -4.47
N ARG A 78 -6.74 -30.27 -5.08
CA ARG A 78 -6.93 -29.86 -6.48
C ARG A 78 -6.46 -28.42 -6.70
N LEU A 79 -6.77 -27.50 -5.80
CA LEU A 79 -6.34 -26.10 -5.90
C LEU A 79 -4.82 -26.01 -5.78
N LEU A 80 -4.23 -26.63 -4.74
CA LEU A 80 -2.78 -26.66 -4.57
C LEU A 80 -2.07 -27.20 -5.81
N ARG A 81 -2.59 -28.31 -6.37
CA ARG A 81 -2.11 -28.87 -7.62
C ARG A 81 -2.26 -27.91 -8.79
N THR A 82 -3.42 -27.29 -8.97
CA THR A 82 -3.66 -26.33 -10.06
C THR A 82 -2.70 -25.15 -9.98
N LEU A 83 -2.42 -24.67 -8.76
CA LEU A 83 -1.52 -23.55 -8.55
C LEU A 83 -0.08 -23.87 -8.97
N THR A 84 0.36 -25.12 -8.75
CA THR A 84 1.79 -25.50 -8.74
C THR A 84 2.21 -26.51 -9.82
N MET A 85 1.26 -27.20 -10.46
CA MET A 85 1.55 -28.26 -11.43
C MET A 85 2.34 -27.71 -12.63
N GLY A 86 3.46 -28.38 -12.95
CA GLY A 86 4.34 -28.00 -14.05
C GLY A 86 5.23 -26.78 -13.77
N LYS A 87 5.10 -26.14 -12.61
CA LYS A 87 5.86 -24.93 -12.23
C LYS A 87 7.05 -25.27 -11.33
N THR A 88 8.01 -24.35 -11.25
CA THR A 88 9.01 -24.34 -10.17
C THR A 88 8.36 -23.67 -8.98
N VAL A 89 8.48 -24.27 -7.81
CA VAL A 89 8.04 -23.67 -6.55
C VAL A 89 9.25 -23.26 -5.72
N TYR A 90 9.06 -22.29 -4.85
CA TYR A 90 10.10 -21.71 -4.02
C TYR A 90 9.72 -21.89 -2.56
N LEU A 91 10.59 -22.60 -1.82
CA LEU A 91 10.36 -22.98 -0.44
C LEU A 91 11.03 -21.95 0.47
N GLU A 92 10.22 -21.21 1.21
CA GLU A 92 10.68 -20.27 2.22
C GLU A 92 10.58 -20.92 3.61
N LEU A 93 11.72 -21.04 4.29
CA LEU A 93 11.79 -21.66 5.62
C LEU A 93 11.55 -20.59 6.70
N ASP A 94 11.05 -21.03 7.85
CA ASP A 94 10.95 -20.21 9.06
C ASP A 94 11.93 -20.73 10.13
N ARG A 95 11.91 -20.14 11.33
CA ARG A 95 12.82 -20.40 12.46
C ARG A 95 13.02 -21.88 12.76
N GLN A 96 11.95 -22.66 12.75
CA GLN A 96 11.99 -24.11 12.89
C GLN A 96 11.79 -24.78 11.53
N VAL A 97 12.82 -25.49 11.10
CA VAL A 97 12.91 -26.09 9.75
C VAL A 97 12.18 -27.43 9.64
N ARG A 98 11.98 -28.17 10.74
CA ARG A 98 11.32 -29.48 10.72
C ARG A 98 10.34 -29.70 11.87
N ASP A 99 9.31 -30.50 11.60
CA ASP A 99 8.37 -30.96 12.61
C ASP A 99 8.81 -32.27 13.29
N ALA A 100 8.03 -32.74 14.26
CA ALA A 100 8.28 -34.00 14.98
C ALA A 100 8.23 -35.25 14.09
N HIS A 101 7.63 -35.15 12.91
CA HIS A 101 7.55 -36.22 11.91
C HIS A 101 8.69 -36.13 10.88
N SER A 102 9.69 -35.28 11.12
CA SER A 102 10.82 -35.02 10.23
C SER A 102 10.45 -34.43 8.86
N ARG A 103 9.22 -33.92 8.69
CA ARG A 103 8.82 -33.19 7.47
C ARG A 103 9.49 -31.82 7.47
N LEU A 104 9.89 -31.35 6.28
CA LEU A 104 10.37 -30.00 6.08
C LEU A 104 9.20 -29.01 6.22
N LEU A 105 9.40 -27.92 6.95
CA LEU A 105 8.42 -26.87 7.15
C LEU A 105 8.75 -25.68 6.25
N ALA A 106 7.86 -25.34 5.33
CA ALA A 106 8.08 -24.23 4.41
C ALA A 106 6.77 -23.54 4.01
N HIS A 107 6.84 -22.24 3.74
CA HIS A 107 5.87 -21.58 2.88
C HIS A 107 6.23 -21.87 1.42
N VAL A 108 5.20 -22.06 0.60
CA VAL A 108 5.36 -22.44 -0.82
C VAL A 108 4.93 -21.28 -1.70
N TRP A 109 5.91 -20.67 -2.33
CA TRP A 109 5.73 -19.63 -3.34
C TRP A 109 5.64 -20.24 -4.73
N VAL A 110 4.74 -19.71 -5.53
CA VAL A 110 4.60 -20.08 -6.94
C VAL A 110 4.30 -18.85 -7.78
N GLU A 111 4.96 -18.78 -8.94
CA GLU A 111 4.69 -17.73 -9.90
C GLU A 111 3.37 -18.01 -10.63
N GLN A 112 2.48 -17.03 -10.65
CA GLN A 112 1.24 -17.02 -11.41
C GLN A 112 1.15 -15.69 -12.16
N ASP A 113 1.15 -15.74 -13.48
CA ASP A 113 0.95 -14.57 -14.34
C ASP A 113 1.90 -13.39 -14.04
N GLY A 114 3.17 -13.70 -13.70
CA GLY A 114 4.19 -12.71 -13.32
C GLY A 114 4.12 -12.24 -11.87
N GLU A 115 3.30 -12.88 -11.03
CA GLU A 115 3.15 -12.59 -9.61
C GLU A 115 3.55 -13.77 -8.73
N TRP A 116 4.28 -13.51 -7.64
CA TRP A 116 4.51 -14.51 -6.61
C TRP A 116 3.28 -14.63 -5.71
N ARG A 117 2.71 -15.82 -5.68
CA ARG A 117 1.58 -16.18 -4.83
C ARG A 117 2.01 -17.21 -3.81
N LEU A 118 1.51 -17.05 -2.60
CA LEU A 118 1.73 -18.01 -1.54
C LEU A 118 0.62 -19.06 -1.60
N ALA A 119 0.97 -20.31 -1.91
CA ALA A 119 -0.04 -21.35 -2.11
C ALA A 119 -0.94 -21.56 -0.89
N GLY A 120 -0.38 -21.41 0.33
CA GLY A 120 -1.16 -21.48 1.57
C GLY A 120 -2.18 -20.35 1.72
N GLU A 121 -1.86 -19.13 1.30
CA GLU A 121 -2.79 -18.01 1.32
C GLU A 121 -3.95 -18.23 0.33
N GLU A 122 -3.66 -18.73 -0.88
CA GLU A 122 -4.69 -19.03 -1.89
C GLU A 122 -5.67 -20.10 -1.40
N LEU A 123 -5.17 -21.11 -0.68
CA LEU A 123 -6.01 -22.14 -0.04
C LEU A 123 -6.92 -21.55 1.03
N LEU A 124 -6.40 -20.65 1.86
CA LEU A 124 -7.19 -19.93 2.87
C LEU A 124 -8.25 -19.05 2.22
N LEU A 125 -7.91 -18.25 1.20
CA LEU A 125 -8.83 -17.38 0.47
C LEU A 125 -9.96 -18.16 -0.22
N ALA A 126 -9.69 -19.39 -0.65
CA ALA A 126 -10.68 -20.30 -1.22
C ALA A 126 -11.56 -20.97 -0.15
N GLY A 127 -11.25 -20.81 1.14
CA GLY A 127 -11.94 -21.49 2.24
C GLY A 127 -11.65 -22.99 2.29
N LEU A 128 -10.45 -23.40 1.86
CA LEU A 128 -10.04 -24.81 1.74
C LEU A 128 -8.99 -25.22 2.79
N ALA A 129 -8.68 -24.34 3.73
CA ALA A 129 -7.82 -24.60 4.88
C ALA A 129 -8.18 -23.67 6.04
N ARG A 130 -7.72 -24.02 7.24
CA ARG A 130 -7.74 -23.18 8.44
C ARG A 130 -6.34 -22.67 8.75
N THR A 131 -6.23 -21.59 9.52
CA THR A 131 -4.92 -21.17 10.01
C THR A 131 -4.40 -22.11 11.10
N LEU A 132 -3.12 -22.48 11.02
CA LEU A 132 -2.43 -23.30 12.03
C LEU A 132 -0.99 -22.81 12.22
N PHE A 133 -0.73 -22.20 13.37
CA PHE A 133 0.58 -21.68 13.71
C PHE A 133 1.14 -22.38 14.94
N ILE A 134 2.28 -23.06 14.75
CA ILE A 134 3.01 -23.75 15.79
C ILE A 134 4.29 -22.95 16.08
N PRO A 135 4.44 -22.32 17.27
CA PRO A 135 5.65 -21.61 17.65
C PRO A 135 6.91 -22.49 17.50
N PRO A 136 8.06 -21.93 17.07
CA PRO A 136 8.33 -20.50 16.88
C PRO A 136 7.93 -19.95 15.50
N ASN A 137 7.34 -20.78 14.63
CA ASN A 137 7.00 -20.38 13.27
C ASN A 137 5.74 -19.52 13.25
N ALA A 138 5.88 -18.32 12.69
CA ALA A 138 4.83 -17.30 12.70
C ALA A 138 4.91 -16.35 11.49
N LEU A 139 5.81 -16.61 10.54
CA LEU A 139 5.91 -15.81 9.33
C LEU A 139 4.54 -15.81 8.60
N TYR A 140 4.12 -14.62 8.13
CA TYR A 140 2.82 -14.35 7.51
C TYR A 140 1.57 -14.61 8.36
N ARG A 141 1.68 -14.76 9.70
CA ARG A 141 0.55 -15.08 10.59
C ARG A 141 -0.69 -14.24 10.30
N SER A 142 -0.53 -12.93 10.35
CA SER A 142 -1.66 -12.02 10.22
C SER A 142 -2.20 -11.95 8.77
N ARG A 143 -1.35 -12.10 7.75
CA ARG A 143 -1.76 -12.23 6.33
C ARG A 143 -2.68 -13.45 6.12
N PHE A 144 -2.37 -14.56 6.77
CA PHE A 144 -3.16 -15.80 6.70
C PHE A 144 -4.45 -15.70 7.48
N GLN A 145 -4.40 -15.13 8.69
CA GLN A 145 -5.60 -14.87 9.49
C GLN A 145 -6.58 -13.98 8.72
N HIS A 146 -6.08 -12.97 7.99
CA HIS A 146 -6.91 -12.18 7.11
C HIS A 146 -7.53 -12.99 5.97
N ALA A 147 -6.74 -13.81 5.26
CA ALA A 147 -7.25 -14.66 4.19
C ALA A 147 -8.36 -15.61 4.66
N GLU A 148 -8.18 -16.21 5.84
CA GLU A 148 -9.19 -17.06 6.49
C GLU A 148 -10.46 -16.26 6.85
N ARG A 149 -10.32 -15.09 7.47
CA ARG A 149 -11.46 -14.21 7.83
C ARG A 149 -12.26 -13.77 6.60
N LEU A 150 -11.57 -13.47 5.49
CA LEU A 150 -12.25 -13.13 4.23
C LEU A 150 -13.03 -14.33 3.68
N ALA A 151 -12.46 -15.54 3.74
CA ALA A 151 -13.18 -16.75 3.32
C ALA A 151 -14.37 -17.06 4.23
N GLN A 152 -14.26 -16.83 5.54
CA GLN A 152 -15.36 -16.93 6.51
C GLN A 152 -16.49 -15.96 6.19
N ALA A 153 -16.17 -14.68 6.04
CA ALA A 153 -17.13 -13.63 5.72
C ALA A 153 -17.86 -13.90 4.39
N LEU A 154 -17.13 -14.41 3.39
CA LEU A 154 -17.73 -14.74 2.11
C LEU A 154 -18.48 -16.08 2.10
N GLY A 155 -18.32 -16.91 3.13
CA GLY A 155 -18.94 -18.24 3.25
C GLY A 155 -18.39 -19.25 2.25
N ARG A 156 -17.07 -19.28 2.04
CA ARG A 156 -16.42 -20.16 1.05
C ARG A 156 -16.01 -21.50 1.66
N GLY A 157 -16.18 -22.59 0.91
CA GLY A 157 -15.64 -23.92 1.22
C GLY A 157 -16.06 -24.42 2.61
N ILE A 158 -15.09 -24.65 3.49
CA ILE A 158 -15.34 -25.11 4.87
C ILE A 158 -16.22 -24.15 5.68
N TRP A 159 -16.40 -22.91 5.22
CA TRP A 159 -17.20 -21.86 5.85
C TRP A 159 -18.59 -21.67 5.26
N GLU A 160 -19.07 -22.53 4.35
CA GLU A 160 -20.41 -22.40 3.75
C GLU A 160 -21.53 -22.26 4.78
N THR A 161 -21.42 -22.94 5.91
CA THR A 161 -22.40 -22.87 7.01
C THR A 161 -22.35 -21.56 7.80
N ALA A 162 -21.26 -20.79 7.69
CA ALA A 162 -21.10 -19.52 8.40
C ALA A 162 -22.13 -18.46 7.96
N ARG A 163 -22.74 -18.61 6.77
CA ARG A 163 -23.79 -17.72 6.26
C ARG A 163 -25.16 -17.91 6.92
N VAL A 164 -25.34 -18.93 7.75
CA VAL A 164 -26.57 -19.05 8.54
C VAL A 164 -26.60 -17.91 9.54
N VAL A 165 -27.51 -16.95 9.33
CA VAL A 165 -27.67 -15.79 10.20
C VAL A 165 -28.52 -16.17 11.41
N LEU A 166 -27.88 -16.23 12.58
CA LEU A 166 -28.52 -16.46 13.88
C LEU A 166 -28.95 -15.12 14.47
N ASP A 167 -30.13 -15.07 15.08
CA ASP A 167 -30.51 -13.92 15.89
C ASP A 167 -29.81 -13.97 17.24
N LEU A 168 -29.58 -12.81 17.86
CA LEU A 168 -28.96 -12.72 19.19
C LEU A 168 -29.64 -13.64 20.22
N GLU A 169 -30.97 -13.75 20.17
CA GLU A 169 -31.73 -14.61 21.07
C GLU A 169 -31.40 -16.10 20.91
N ASP A 170 -31.12 -16.57 19.69
CA ASP A 170 -30.79 -17.98 19.41
C ASP A 170 -29.44 -18.36 20.01
N ILE A 171 -28.48 -17.44 19.91
CA ILE A 171 -27.14 -17.60 20.49
C ILE A 171 -27.24 -17.59 22.01
N GLU A 172 -28.01 -16.66 22.58
CA GLU A 172 -28.17 -16.57 24.03
C GLU A 172 -29.00 -17.72 24.63
N ALA A 173 -29.85 -18.38 23.83
CA ALA A 173 -30.57 -19.57 24.26
C ALA A 173 -29.63 -20.77 24.46
N ASN A 174 -28.56 -20.88 23.67
CA ASN A 174 -27.58 -21.96 23.78
C ASN A 174 -26.16 -21.52 23.37
N PRO A 175 -25.49 -20.67 24.18
CA PRO A 175 -24.24 -20.04 23.77
C PRO A 175 -23.09 -21.02 23.57
N VAL A 176 -23.06 -22.10 24.36
CA VAL A 176 -22.00 -23.11 24.34
C VAL A 176 -21.92 -23.82 22.99
N SER A 177 -23.05 -24.03 22.31
CA SER A 177 -23.08 -24.74 21.03
C SER A 177 -22.42 -23.99 19.88
N TYR A 178 -22.23 -22.68 20.00
CA TYR A 178 -21.68 -21.83 18.95
C TYR A 178 -20.27 -21.34 19.23
N VAL A 179 -19.74 -21.51 20.44
CA VAL A 179 -18.36 -21.13 20.77
C VAL A 179 -17.40 -21.85 19.82
N THR A 180 -16.46 -21.11 19.24
CA THR A 180 -15.48 -21.56 18.23
C THR A 180 -16.04 -21.87 16.85
N GLN A 181 -17.34 -21.66 16.62
CA GLN A 181 -17.94 -21.79 15.30
C GLN A 181 -17.90 -20.45 14.55
N ALA A 182 -17.53 -20.50 13.27
CA ALA A 182 -17.78 -19.39 12.36
C ALA A 182 -19.29 -19.26 12.15
N THR A 183 -19.83 -18.09 12.45
CA THR A 183 -21.27 -17.82 12.42
C THR A 183 -21.54 -16.39 11.96
N SER A 184 -22.79 -16.13 11.61
CA SER A 184 -23.31 -14.79 11.32
C SER A 184 -24.31 -14.42 12.39
N VAL A 185 -24.11 -13.29 13.07
CA VAL A 185 -24.95 -12.87 14.19
C VAL A 185 -25.67 -11.58 13.83
N ARG A 186 -27.01 -11.64 13.86
CA ARG A 186 -27.88 -10.47 13.74
C ARG A 186 -28.17 -9.91 15.12
N PHE A 187 -27.85 -8.64 15.34
CA PHE A 187 -28.12 -7.94 16.59
C PHE A 187 -28.39 -6.45 16.37
N THR A 188 -29.05 -5.80 17.33
CA THR A 188 -29.18 -4.34 17.33
C THR A 188 -28.00 -3.73 18.08
N VAL A 189 -27.27 -2.78 17.48
CA VAL A 189 -26.19 -2.06 18.17
C VAL A 189 -26.80 -1.17 19.25
N GLY A 190 -26.48 -1.41 20.52
CA GLY A 190 -27.00 -0.67 21.66
C GLY A 190 -26.11 0.48 22.11
N SER A 191 -24.80 0.28 22.11
CA SER A 191 -23.81 1.31 22.43
C SER A 191 -22.45 0.96 21.85
N TRP A 192 -21.48 1.86 21.96
CA TRP A 192 -20.10 1.59 21.57
C TRP A 192 -19.14 2.23 22.57
N GLU A 193 -17.93 1.71 22.64
CA GLU A 193 -16.81 2.30 23.39
C GLU A 193 -15.47 2.02 22.70
N LYS A 194 -14.41 2.67 23.18
CA LYS A 194 -13.02 2.25 22.90
C LYS A 194 -12.46 1.55 24.12
N ASP A 195 -11.90 0.36 23.93
CA ASP A 195 -11.20 -0.32 25.01
C ASP A 195 -9.83 0.36 25.30
N PRO A 196 -9.17 0.04 26.43
CA PRO A 196 -7.87 0.62 26.77
C PRO A 196 -6.74 0.33 25.76
N SER A 197 -6.91 -0.66 24.88
CA SER A 197 -5.98 -0.95 23.79
C SER A 197 -6.28 -0.17 22.50
N GLY A 198 -7.31 0.68 22.52
CA GLY A 198 -7.73 1.52 21.39
C GLY A 198 -8.64 0.83 20.39
N ARG A 199 -9.06 -0.42 20.65
CA ARG A 199 -10.01 -1.15 19.80
C ARG A 199 -11.43 -0.65 20.04
N TRP A 200 -12.21 -0.59 18.98
CA TRP A 200 -13.59 -0.16 19.07
C TRP A 200 -14.48 -1.36 19.41
N VAL A 201 -15.40 -1.19 20.34
CA VAL A 201 -16.29 -2.26 20.83
C VAL A 201 -17.74 -1.82 20.65
N LEU A 202 -18.51 -2.59 19.88
CA LEU A 202 -19.95 -2.42 19.70
C LEU A 202 -20.70 -3.36 20.64
N HIS A 203 -21.55 -2.84 21.51
CA HIS A 203 -22.34 -3.62 22.45
C HIS A 203 -23.75 -3.85 21.90
N ALA A 204 -24.28 -5.07 21.99
CA ALA A 204 -25.64 -5.35 21.55
C ALA A 204 -26.70 -4.83 22.54
N ALA A 205 -27.75 -4.20 21.99
CA ALA A 205 -28.93 -3.81 22.74
C ALA A 205 -29.70 -5.06 23.21
N GLY A 206 -30.10 -5.07 24.48
CA GLY A 206 -30.95 -6.13 25.03
C GLY A 206 -30.25 -7.47 25.26
N SER A 207 -28.93 -7.54 25.07
CA SER A 207 -28.18 -8.77 25.33
C SER A 207 -28.21 -9.16 26.82
N ARG A 208 -28.57 -10.42 27.09
CA ARG A 208 -28.57 -11.00 28.45
C ARG A 208 -27.16 -11.25 28.96
N TYR A 209 -26.24 -11.63 28.08
CA TYR A 209 -24.88 -12.02 28.46
C TYR A 209 -23.80 -11.00 28.08
N GLY A 210 -24.17 -9.86 27.49
CA GLY A 210 -23.22 -8.81 27.10
C GLY A 210 -22.54 -9.08 25.75
N PHE A 211 -23.27 -9.60 24.76
CA PHE A 211 -22.76 -9.78 23.41
C PHE A 211 -22.17 -8.48 22.87
N HIS A 212 -20.95 -8.55 22.36
CA HIS A 212 -20.26 -7.42 21.79
C HIS A 212 -19.40 -7.80 20.59
N VAL A 213 -19.12 -6.82 19.74
CA VAL A 213 -18.28 -6.96 18.56
C VAL A 213 -17.06 -6.07 18.73
N ILE A 214 -15.87 -6.65 18.64
CA ILE A 214 -14.60 -5.95 18.75
C ILE A 214 -14.06 -5.71 17.35
N LEU A 215 -13.88 -4.46 16.98
CA LEU A 215 -13.27 -4.09 15.71
C LEU A 215 -11.76 -3.95 15.88
N ALA A 216 -11.02 -4.46 14.90
CA ALA A 216 -9.61 -4.12 14.76
C ALA A 216 -9.46 -2.58 14.72
N PRO A 217 -8.39 -2.02 15.31
CA PRO A 217 -8.20 -0.58 15.41
C PRO A 217 -8.38 0.15 14.07
N GLU A 218 -7.84 -0.43 12.99
CA GLU A 218 -7.84 0.09 11.63
C GLU A 218 -9.26 0.17 11.07
N LEU A 219 -10.02 -0.92 11.23
CA LEU A 219 -11.42 -0.96 10.80
C LEU A 219 -12.28 -0.01 11.63
N GLY A 220 -12.03 0.10 12.93
CA GLY A 220 -12.73 1.03 13.77
C GLY A 220 -12.41 2.50 13.45
N VAL A 221 -11.21 2.81 12.96
CA VAL A 221 -10.89 4.13 12.38
C VAL A 221 -11.67 4.34 11.08
N GLN A 222 -11.67 3.36 10.17
CA GLN A 222 -12.44 3.40 8.92
C GLN A 222 -13.93 3.63 9.17
N LEU A 223 -14.50 3.01 10.20
CA LEU A 223 -15.92 3.05 10.52
C LEU A 223 -16.30 4.09 11.59
N GLY A 224 -15.34 4.81 12.18
CA GLY A 224 -15.50 5.55 13.45
C GLY A 224 -16.66 6.53 13.52
N GLY A 225 -16.96 7.24 12.43
CA GLY A 225 -18.10 8.16 12.34
C GLY A 225 -19.46 7.45 12.21
N ASP A 226 -19.48 6.25 11.63
CA ASP A 226 -20.69 5.48 11.37
C ASP A 226 -21.04 4.52 12.51
N LEU A 227 -20.04 4.10 13.32
CA LEU A 227 -20.27 3.36 14.56
C LEU A 227 -21.14 4.14 15.56
N VAL A 228 -20.97 5.47 15.60
CA VAL A 228 -21.83 6.35 16.41
C VAL A 228 -23.26 6.35 15.88
N ARG A 229 -23.42 6.29 14.57
CA ARG A 229 -24.72 6.36 13.88
C ARG A 229 -25.44 5.01 13.80
N SER A 230 -24.72 3.91 14.05
CA SER A 230 -25.29 2.56 14.06
C SER A 230 -26.05 2.24 15.35
N VAL A 231 -25.89 3.03 16.42
CA VAL A 231 -26.66 2.86 17.67
C VAL A 231 -28.17 2.89 17.38
N GLY A 232 -28.87 1.85 17.83
CA GLY A 232 -30.29 1.60 17.57
C GLY A 232 -30.60 0.91 16.24
N ARG A 233 -29.59 0.51 15.46
CA ARG A 233 -29.76 -0.19 14.17
C ARG A 233 -29.35 -1.67 14.27
N VAL A 234 -29.95 -2.49 13.42
CA VAL A 234 -29.56 -3.89 13.25
C VAL A 234 -28.25 -3.97 12.45
N ALA A 235 -27.37 -4.89 12.81
CA ALA A 235 -26.17 -5.27 12.07
C ALA A 235 -26.10 -6.80 12.00
N ILE A 236 -25.51 -7.34 10.93
CA ILE A 236 -25.13 -8.73 10.81
C ILE A 236 -23.61 -8.77 10.80
N VAL A 237 -23.01 -9.54 11.71
CA VAL A 237 -21.56 -9.65 11.79
C VAL A 237 -21.14 -11.11 11.63
N HIS A 238 -20.17 -11.34 10.78
CA HIS A 238 -19.58 -12.63 10.47
C HIS A 238 -18.28 -12.81 11.25
N GLY A 239 -18.11 -13.94 11.91
CA GLY A 239 -16.86 -14.25 12.60
C GLY A 239 -16.96 -15.51 13.43
N VAL A 240 -15.87 -15.83 14.12
CA VAL A 240 -15.84 -16.95 15.07
C VAL A 240 -16.34 -16.47 16.42
N LEU A 241 -17.40 -17.11 16.93
CA LEU A 241 -17.96 -16.74 18.24
C LEU A 241 -16.99 -17.12 19.36
N GLY A 242 -16.45 -16.10 20.02
CA GLY A 242 -15.63 -16.24 21.21
C GLY A 242 -16.45 -16.04 22.49
N TRP A 243 -15.82 -16.35 23.63
CA TRP A 243 -16.37 -16.06 24.95
C TRP A 243 -15.27 -15.49 25.85
N LEU A 244 -15.46 -14.28 26.37
CA LEU A 244 -14.56 -13.67 27.35
C LEU A 244 -15.15 -13.84 28.75
N ASP A 245 -14.34 -14.39 29.66
CA ASP A 245 -14.71 -14.50 31.08
C ASP A 245 -15.18 -13.13 31.60
N ARG A 246 -16.44 -13.09 32.05
CA ARG A 246 -17.13 -11.90 32.61
C ARG A 246 -17.52 -10.79 31.64
N ARG A 247 -17.22 -10.89 30.33
CA ARG A 247 -17.67 -9.93 29.31
C ARG A 247 -18.65 -10.50 28.27
N GLY A 248 -18.89 -11.81 28.29
CA GLY A 248 -19.90 -12.44 27.45
C GLY A 248 -19.41 -12.95 26.11
N PRO A 249 -20.34 -13.36 25.23
CA PRO A 249 -20.01 -13.80 23.87
C PRO A 249 -19.52 -12.61 23.03
N PHE A 250 -18.59 -12.84 22.10
CA PHE A 250 -18.10 -11.78 21.23
C PHE A 250 -17.71 -12.27 19.84
N LEU A 251 -17.64 -11.32 18.91
CA LEU A 251 -17.00 -11.51 17.60
C LEU A 251 -15.89 -10.50 17.42
N GLU A 252 -14.77 -10.93 16.84
CA GLU A 252 -13.73 -10.04 16.34
C GLU A 252 -13.92 -9.78 14.85
N VAL A 253 -13.83 -8.52 14.46
CA VAL A 253 -14.02 -8.03 13.11
C VAL A 253 -12.80 -7.23 12.72
N ASP A 254 -12.04 -7.77 11.79
CA ASP A 254 -10.77 -7.20 11.37
C ASP A 254 -10.83 -6.64 9.95
N ILE A 255 -11.89 -6.97 9.22
CA ILE A 255 -12.13 -6.50 7.85
C ILE A 255 -13.58 -6.04 7.69
N ALA A 256 -13.82 -5.09 6.80
CA ALA A 256 -15.15 -4.54 6.58
C ALA A 256 -16.13 -5.60 6.05
N GLU A 257 -15.65 -6.58 5.29
CA GLU A 257 -16.44 -7.68 4.73
C GLU A 257 -17.08 -8.57 5.79
N GLN A 258 -16.61 -8.54 7.03
CA GLN A 258 -17.23 -9.24 8.16
C GLN A 258 -18.49 -8.53 8.66
N ILE A 259 -18.87 -7.37 8.14
CA ILE A 259 -20.08 -6.64 8.56
C ILE A 259 -21.05 -6.50 7.39
N ASP A 260 -22.16 -7.24 7.48
CA ASP A 260 -23.34 -7.05 6.64
C ASP A 260 -24.28 -6.07 7.32
N LEU A 261 -24.43 -4.89 6.73
CA LEU A 261 -25.34 -3.86 7.23
C LEU A 261 -26.69 -3.98 6.51
N PRO A 262 -27.84 -3.89 7.19
CA PRO A 262 -29.14 -4.25 6.62
C PRO A 262 -29.58 -3.35 5.46
N GLU A 263 -30.50 -3.89 4.65
CA GLU A 263 -31.15 -3.21 3.52
C GLU A 263 -31.70 -1.82 3.95
N GLY A 264 -31.28 -0.76 3.25
CA GLY A 264 -31.63 0.63 3.59
C GLY A 264 -30.59 1.38 4.43
N TRP A 265 -29.50 0.73 4.86
CA TRP A 265 -28.25 1.46 5.11
C TRP A 265 -27.75 2.04 3.78
N PRO A 266 -27.49 3.34 3.67
CA PRO A 266 -26.54 3.76 2.65
C PRO A 266 -25.20 3.14 3.05
N ALA A 267 -24.64 2.27 2.21
CA ALA A 267 -23.22 2.01 2.25
C ALA A 267 -22.52 3.37 2.36
N LEU A 268 -21.47 3.48 3.19
CA LEU A 268 -20.58 4.64 3.15
C LEU A 268 -20.30 4.93 1.68
N PRO A 269 -20.75 6.07 1.14
CA PRO A 269 -20.70 6.21 -0.29
C PRO A 269 -19.26 6.45 -0.72
N PHE A 270 -18.37 6.94 0.14
CA PHE A 270 -16.94 7.01 -0.12
C PHE A 270 -16.24 5.72 0.32
N LEU A 271 -15.60 5.06 -0.63
CA LEU A 271 -14.65 3.96 -0.39
C LEU A 271 -13.23 4.52 -0.23
N HIS A 272 -12.82 5.45 -1.11
CA HIS A 272 -11.53 6.14 -1.04
C HIS A 272 -11.72 7.65 -1.14
N GLY A 273 -10.86 8.38 -0.42
CA GLY A 273 -10.75 9.82 -0.54
C GLY A 273 -11.86 10.61 0.16
N PRO A 274 -12.03 11.90 -0.22
CA PRO A 274 -11.47 12.50 -1.42
C PRO A 274 -10.00 12.91 -1.27
N TYR A 275 -9.32 13.10 -2.40
CA TYR A 275 -7.93 13.57 -2.49
C TYR A 275 -7.72 14.39 -3.76
N THR A 276 -6.58 15.06 -3.86
CA THR A 276 -6.22 15.85 -5.04
C THR A 276 -4.99 15.29 -5.76
N GLY A 277 -4.93 15.51 -7.07
CA GLY A 277 -3.83 15.11 -7.94
C GLY A 277 -3.72 16.03 -9.16
N ALA A 278 -2.69 15.79 -9.99
CA ALA A 278 -2.42 16.54 -11.22
C ALA A 278 -2.49 18.08 -11.11
N PRO A 279 -1.99 18.72 -10.04
CA PRO A 279 -2.19 20.15 -9.86
C PRO A 279 -1.39 20.99 -10.88
N SER A 280 -1.84 22.22 -11.13
CA SER A 280 -1.13 23.23 -11.93
C SER A 280 -1.35 24.63 -11.33
N ALA A 281 -0.93 25.68 -12.05
CA ALA A 281 -1.20 27.06 -11.66
C ALA A 281 -2.70 27.41 -11.67
N THR A 282 -3.52 26.71 -12.47
CA THR A 282 -4.92 27.09 -12.71
C THR A 282 -5.91 25.93 -12.64
N GLU A 283 -5.43 24.73 -12.33
CA GLU A 283 -6.21 23.50 -12.36
C GLU A 283 -5.79 22.53 -11.26
N VAL A 284 -6.72 21.67 -10.83
CA VAL A 284 -6.43 20.52 -9.98
C VAL A 284 -7.47 19.43 -10.23
N THR A 285 -7.10 18.16 -10.07
CA THR A 285 -8.07 17.05 -10.12
C THR A 285 -8.46 16.65 -8.70
N VAL A 286 -9.76 16.67 -8.39
CA VAL A 286 -10.31 16.08 -7.16
C VAL A 286 -10.80 14.67 -7.46
N SER A 287 -10.36 13.69 -6.68
CA SER A 287 -10.65 12.28 -6.90
C SER A 287 -11.29 11.63 -5.69
N TRP A 288 -12.15 10.65 -5.93
CA TRP A 288 -12.77 9.81 -4.88
C TRP A 288 -13.24 8.49 -5.49
N THR A 289 -13.34 7.45 -4.68
CA THR A 289 -13.96 6.19 -5.07
C THR A 289 -15.25 6.04 -4.29
N ALA A 290 -16.32 5.58 -4.94
CA ALA A 290 -17.60 5.38 -4.28
C ALA A 290 -18.11 3.94 -4.35
N ASN A 291 -18.81 3.48 -3.30
CA ASN A 291 -19.42 2.15 -3.27
C ASN A 291 -20.57 1.98 -4.27
N SER A 292 -21.19 3.10 -4.68
CA SER A 292 -22.26 3.15 -5.67
C SER A 292 -22.06 4.36 -6.60
N PRO A 293 -22.51 4.29 -7.86
CA PRO A 293 -22.44 5.41 -8.80
C PRO A 293 -23.49 6.47 -8.43
N LEU A 294 -23.19 7.31 -7.44
CA LEU A 294 -24.02 8.43 -7.02
C LEU A 294 -23.62 9.71 -7.79
N PRO A 295 -24.58 10.61 -8.10
CA PRO A 295 -24.25 11.97 -8.48
C PRO A 295 -23.38 12.62 -7.40
N ALA A 296 -22.44 13.45 -7.83
CA ALA A 296 -21.51 14.11 -6.96
C ALA A 296 -21.39 15.59 -7.32
N ARG A 297 -21.07 16.43 -6.36
CA ARG A 297 -20.51 17.75 -6.63
C ARG A 297 -19.29 17.99 -5.77
N VAL A 298 -18.32 18.67 -6.36
CA VAL A 298 -17.14 19.18 -5.64
C VAL A 298 -17.41 20.64 -5.33
N GLU A 299 -17.54 20.96 -4.05
CA GLU A 299 -17.63 22.34 -3.57
C GLU A 299 -16.23 22.83 -3.23
N TYR A 300 -15.88 24.06 -3.63
CA TYR A 300 -14.54 24.61 -3.43
C TYR A 300 -14.54 26.15 -3.35
N GLY A 301 -13.45 26.71 -2.81
CA GLY A 301 -13.20 28.16 -2.76
C GLY A 301 -11.87 28.51 -2.08
N PRO A 302 -11.39 29.76 -2.20
CA PRO A 302 -10.18 30.20 -1.53
C PRO A 302 -10.25 29.96 -0.02
N TRP A 303 -9.15 29.50 0.57
CA TRP A 303 -9.06 29.14 1.98
C TRP A 303 -9.49 30.30 2.90
N ASP A 304 -9.04 31.52 2.62
CA ASP A 304 -9.37 32.68 3.46
C ASP A 304 -10.87 32.98 3.49
N ALA A 305 -11.55 32.85 2.35
CA ALA A 305 -13.00 32.99 2.28
C ALA A 305 -13.73 31.89 3.06
N PHE A 306 -13.24 30.65 2.95
CA PHE A 306 -13.77 29.52 3.71
C PHE A 306 -13.52 29.68 5.22
N ALA A 307 -12.32 30.08 5.64
CA ALA A 307 -11.97 30.26 7.05
C ALA A 307 -12.84 31.34 7.73
N LEU A 308 -13.27 32.36 6.98
CA LEU A 308 -14.15 33.42 7.48
C LEU A 308 -15.62 33.00 7.59
N SER A 309 -16.12 32.14 6.68
CA SER A 309 -17.57 31.93 6.50
C SER A 309 -18.03 30.47 6.57
N ALA A 310 -17.10 29.53 6.56
CA ALA A 310 -17.32 28.10 6.31
C ALA A 310 -18.10 27.78 5.02
N ALA A 311 -18.23 28.75 4.11
CA ALA A 311 -18.93 28.60 2.84
C ALA A 311 -17.95 28.33 1.70
N LEU A 312 -18.35 27.44 0.79
CA LEU A 312 -17.64 27.14 -0.45
C LEU A 312 -18.47 27.68 -1.61
N PRO A 313 -18.09 28.82 -2.22
CA PRO A 313 -18.94 29.56 -3.13
C PRO A 313 -19.06 28.93 -4.52
N SER A 314 -18.16 28.01 -4.88
CA SER A 314 -18.14 27.34 -6.18
C SER A 314 -18.47 25.87 -6.03
N ALA A 315 -19.16 25.31 -7.03
CA ALA A 315 -19.44 23.89 -7.13
C ALA A 315 -19.28 23.40 -8.57
N LYS A 316 -18.71 22.21 -8.74
CA LYS A 316 -18.67 21.50 -10.02
C LYS A 316 -19.39 20.17 -9.89
N GLU A 317 -20.41 19.99 -10.71
CA GLU A 317 -21.23 18.77 -10.74
C GLU A 317 -20.53 17.65 -11.53
N HIS A 318 -20.73 16.43 -11.08
CA HIS A 318 -20.36 15.18 -11.74
C HIS A 318 -21.57 14.24 -11.76
N ARG A 319 -21.91 13.74 -12.95
CA ARG A 319 -22.95 12.73 -13.12
C ARG A 319 -22.30 11.43 -13.58
N PRO A 320 -22.51 10.31 -12.87
CA PRO A 320 -21.92 9.04 -13.26
C PRO A 320 -22.49 8.57 -14.60
N THR A 321 -21.63 8.01 -15.45
CA THR A 321 -21.98 7.56 -16.81
C THR A 321 -22.17 6.03 -16.91
N GLY A 322 -21.93 5.27 -15.83
CA GLY A 322 -21.94 3.80 -15.82
C GLY A 322 -22.78 3.18 -14.69
N THR A 323 -22.92 1.86 -14.72
CA THR A 323 -23.69 1.04 -13.74
C THR A 323 -22.83 0.33 -12.70
N ALA A 324 -21.49 0.36 -12.82
CA ALA A 324 -20.58 -0.31 -11.88
C ALA A 324 -20.21 0.63 -10.72
N GLY A 325 -20.41 0.20 -9.48
CA GLY A 325 -19.82 0.83 -8.30
C GLY A 325 -18.33 0.52 -8.18
N ARG A 326 -17.59 1.28 -7.37
CA ARG A 326 -16.15 1.14 -7.05
C ARG A 326 -15.15 1.64 -8.09
N GLU A 327 -15.56 2.41 -9.10
CA GLU A 327 -14.63 3.16 -9.95
C GLU A 327 -14.17 4.45 -9.25
N THR A 328 -12.89 4.80 -9.41
CA THR A 328 -12.38 6.11 -9.01
C THR A 328 -12.89 7.17 -9.98
N VAL A 329 -13.56 8.19 -9.45
CA VAL A 329 -13.93 9.39 -10.20
C VAL A 329 -12.79 10.40 -10.13
N HIS A 330 -12.46 10.99 -11.27
CA HIS A 330 -11.55 12.14 -11.38
C HIS A 330 -12.31 13.36 -11.90
N LEU A 331 -12.48 14.39 -11.07
CA LEU A 331 -13.13 15.64 -11.46
C LEU A 331 -12.12 16.79 -11.47
N ARG A 332 -11.76 17.25 -12.67
CA ARG A 332 -10.87 18.39 -12.90
C ARG A 332 -11.57 19.71 -12.59
N LEU A 333 -10.98 20.56 -11.74
CA LEU A 333 -11.34 21.96 -11.53
C LEU A 333 -10.46 22.84 -12.43
N TYR A 334 -11.02 23.94 -12.95
CA TYR A 334 -10.36 24.84 -13.91
C TYR A 334 -10.58 26.30 -13.49
N GLY A 335 -9.73 27.20 -13.99
CA GLY A 335 -9.88 28.64 -13.79
C GLY A 335 -9.56 29.08 -12.36
N LEU A 336 -8.67 28.36 -11.69
CA LEU A 336 -8.19 28.68 -10.35
C LEU A 336 -7.13 29.80 -10.42
N GLU A 337 -7.00 30.55 -9.33
CA GLU A 337 -5.98 31.58 -9.20
C GLU A 337 -4.63 30.92 -8.87
N PRO A 338 -3.52 31.29 -9.54
CA PRO A 338 -2.18 30.82 -9.20
C PRO A 338 -1.74 31.22 -7.79
N GLY A 339 -0.93 30.37 -7.14
CA GLY A 339 -0.38 30.63 -5.80
C GLY A 339 -1.42 30.70 -4.67
N THR A 340 -2.64 30.19 -4.91
CA THR A 340 -3.75 30.33 -3.98
C THR A 340 -4.05 29.01 -3.30
N ARG A 341 -4.20 29.05 -1.97
CA ARG A 341 -4.69 27.92 -1.18
C ARG A 341 -6.22 27.85 -1.27
N TYR A 342 -6.75 26.69 -1.58
CA TYR A 342 -8.18 26.41 -1.66
C TYR A 342 -8.60 25.39 -0.59
N ALA A 343 -9.84 25.52 -0.13
CA ALA A 343 -10.57 24.47 0.57
C ALA A 343 -11.52 23.77 -0.40
N TYR A 344 -11.75 22.47 -0.20
CA TYR A 344 -12.72 21.71 -0.99
C TYR A 344 -13.40 20.61 -0.17
N ARG A 345 -14.55 20.13 -0.65
CA ARG A 345 -15.19 18.90 -0.18
C ARG A 345 -16.01 18.26 -1.29
N VAL A 346 -16.25 16.97 -1.19
CA VAL A 346 -17.11 16.22 -2.10
C VAL A 346 -18.44 15.95 -1.43
N VAL A 347 -19.52 16.22 -2.14
CA VAL A 347 -20.88 15.87 -1.72
C VAL A 347 -21.45 14.85 -2.69
N LEU A 348 -21.68 13.63 -2.21
CA LEU A 348 -22.37 12.56 -2.94
C LEU A 348 -23.86 12.59 -2.58
N GLY A 349 -24.75 12.37 -3.54
CA GLY A 349 -26.17 12.26 -3.19
C GLY A 349 -27.17 12.44 -4.32
N THR A 350 -28.43 12.30 -3.95
CA THR A 350 -29.61 12.58 -4.79
C THR A 350 -30.51 13.58 -4.07
N THR A 351 -31.59 14.02 -4.73
CA THR A 351 -32.66 14.82 -4.10
C THR A 351 -33.32 14.04 -2.96
N GLY A 352 -32.77 14.13 -1.75
CA GLY A 352 -33.31 13.53 -0.52
C GLY A 352 -32.25 13.01 0.45
N ALA A 353 -31.03 12.69 0.00
CA ALA A 353 -29.92 12.24 0.85
C ALA A 353 -28.58 12.67 0.27
N ASN A 354 -27.79 13.38 1.07
CA ASN A 354 -26.44 13.85 0.73
C ASN A 354 -25.43 13.38 1.78
N TRP A 355 -24.26 12.95 1.33
CA TRP A 355 -23.10 12.61 2.15
C TRP A 355 -21.97 13.55 1.79
N THR A 356 -21.40 14.18 2.81
CA THR A 356 -20.35 15.19 2.64
C THR A 356 -19.05 14.64 3.21
N SER A 357 -17.97 14.72 2.44
CA SER A 357 -16.63 14.37 2.91
C SER A 357 -16.13 15.36 3.97
N PRO A 358 -15.04 15.03 4.70
CA PRO A 358 -14.23 16.05 5.36
C PRO A 358 -13.76 17.13 4.36
N VAL A 359 -13.41 18.30 4.90
CA VAL A 359 -12.83 19.39 4.12
C VAL A 359 -11.33 19.13 3.93
N GLY A 360 -10.89 19.10 2.68
CA GLY A 360 -9.49 19.07 2.32
C GLY A 360 -9.00 20.43 1.84
N THR A 361 -7.69 20.55 1.64
CA THR A 361 -7.04 21.70 1.03
C THR A 361 -6.14 21.30 -0.12
N PHE A 362 -5.89 22.24 -1.03
CA PHE A 362 -4.82 22.17 -2.01
C PHE A 362 -4.31 23.58 -2.27
N THR A 363 -3.12 23.69 -2.87
CA THR A 363 -2.55 24.96 -3.31
C THR A 363 -2.26 24.86 -4.81
N THR A 364 -2.52 25.91 -5.57
CA THR A 364 -2.12 25.99 -6.99
C THR A 364 -0.68 26.45 -7.13
N ALA A 365 -0.04 26.12 -8.26
CA ALA A 365 1.35 26.50 -8.49
C ALA A 365 1.52 28.03 -8.36
N PRO A 366 2.53 28.50 -7.60
CA PRO A 366 2.77 29.92 -7.42
C PRO A 366 3.50 30.53 -8.62
N ALA A 367 3.77 31.83 -8.55
CA ALA A 367 4.67 32.47 -9.50
C ALA A 367 6.13 32.05 -9.25
N ALA A 368 7.02 32.37 -10.18
CA ALA A 368 8.46 32.26 -9.98
C ALA A 368 8.89 33.05 -8.71
N SER A 369 9.92 32.56 -8.02
CA SER A 369 10.52 33.11 -6.80
C SER A 369 9.71 33.00 -5.49
N ASP A 370 8.48 32.49 -5.52
CA ASP A 370 7.77 32.14 -4.29
C ASP A 370 8.29 30.81 -3.71
N PRO A 371 8.41 30.67 -2.37
CA PRO A 371 8.86 29.43 -1.75
C PRO A 371 7.94 28.24 -2.06
N VAL A 372 8.56 27.08 -2.28
CA VAL A 372 7.90 25.80 -2.52
C VAL A 372 8.16 24.88 -1.32
N ALA A 373 7.11 24.33 -0.73
CA ALA A 373 7.22 23.37 0.36
C ALA A 373 6.46 22.09 0.04
N PHE A 374 7.09 20.92 0.20
CA PHE A 374 6.47 19.62 -0.05
C PHE A 374 6.98 18.54 0.89
N ALA A 375 6.22 17.45 0.99
CA ALA A 375 6.62 16.27 1.73
C ALA A 375 6.99 15.13 0.77
N VAL A 376 7.89 14.25 1.19
CA VAL A 376 8.22 13.01 0.46
C VAL A 376 8.08 11.81 1.41
N ILE A 377 7.36 10.80 0.96
CA ILE A 377 7.25 9.48 1.61
C ILE A 377 7.48 8.37 0.59
N ALA A 378 7.72 7.15 1.03
CA ALA A 378 7.81 5.98 0.17
C ALA A 378 7.52 4.70 0.96
N ASP A 379 7.26 3.59 0.27
CA ASP A 379 7.20 2.26 0.88
C ASP A 379 6.14 2.18 2.00
N THR A 380 4.91 2.59 1.68
CA THR A 380 3.73 2.53 2.57
C THR A 380 3.07 1.15 2.52
N GLN A 381 3.89 0.09 2.58
CA GLN A 381 3.44 -1.29 2.52
C GLN A 381 2.88 -1.73 3.87
N TRP A 382 1.64 -2.23 3.87
CA TRP A 382 0.95 -2.61 5.11
C TRP A 382 1.59 -3.83 5.78
N GLN A 383 2.06 -3.63 7.02
CA GLN A 383 2.46 -4.70 7.92
C GLN A 383 1.27 -5.12 8.80
N TRP A 384 0.92 -6.38 8.73
CA TRP A 384 -0.29 -6.94 9.33
C TRP A 384 -0.22 -7.09 10.86
N ASP A 385 0.95 -6.85 11.46
CA ASP A 385 1.26 -7.00 12.87
C ASP A 385 1.73 -5.67 13.49
N GLY A 386 1.32 -5.46 14.74
CA GLY A 386 1.68 -4.26 15.49
C GLY A 386 0.81 -3.04 15.16
N VAL A 387 1.36 -1.85 15.42
CA VAL A 387 0.69 -0.58 15.14
C VAL A 387 0.60 -0.33 13.64
N ASN A 388 -0.45 0.37 13.18
CA ASN A 388 -0.54 0.82 11.80
C ASN A 388 0.54 1.89 11.49
N ARG A 389 1.66 1.42 10.94
CA ARG A 389 2.85 2.21 10.62
C ARG A 389 2.58 3.28 9.56
N ILE A 390 1.78 2.94 8.55
CA ILE A 390 1.36 3.86 7.48
C ILE A 390 0.58 5.01 8.08
N GLN A 391 -0.39 4.71 8.96
CA GLN A 391 -1.18 5.74 9.63
C GLN A 391 -0.31 6.63 10.53
N LEU A 392 0.67 6.07 11.25
CA LEU A 392 1.57 6.89 12.08
C LEU A 392 2.31 7.94 11.25
N VAL A 393 2.88 7.55 10.09
CA VAL A 393 3.57 8.48 9.18
C VAL A 393 2.57 9.42 8.51
N GLY A 394 1.43 8.90 8.05
CA GLY A 394 0.34 9.67 7.45
C GLY A 394 -0.18 10.78 8.36
N ASP A 395 -0.47 10.46 9.62
CA ASP A 395 -0.92 11.40 10.64
C ASP A 395 0.17 12.42 10.99
N ALA A 396 1.44 12.01 10.97
CA ALA A 396 2.56 12.92 11.21
C ALA A 396 2.67 13.99 10.12
N VAL A 397 2.53 13.61 8.85
CA VAL A 397 2.49 14.55 7.71
C VAL A 397 1.20 15.40 7.75
N ALA A 398 0.05 14.77 8.04
CA ALA A 398 -1.24 15.44 8.11
C ALA A 398 -1.29 16.54 9.17
N THR A 399 -0.55 16.37 10.27
CA THR A 399 -0.49 17.30 11.42
C THR A 399 0.74 18.20 11.43
N ASP A 400 1.64 18.08 10.46
CA ASP A 400 2.81 18.96 10.37
C ASP A 400 2.38 20.42 10.22
N PRO A 401 3.10 21.42 10.75
CA PRO A 401 2.74 22.83 10.56
C PRO A 401 3.10 23.38 9.17
N THR A 402 3.99 22.72 8.41
CA THR A 402 4.51 23.22 7.13
C THR A 402 3.44 23.24 6.06
N PRO A 403 3.20 24.36 5.35
CA PRO A 403 2.15 24.45 4.35
C PRO A 403 2.50 23.68 3.06
N PHE A 404 2.52 22.35 3.12
CA PHE A 404 2.82 21.48 1.99
C PHE A 404 1.89 21.79 0.82
N GLN A 405 2.49 22.10 -0.33
CA GLN A 405 1.82 22.46 -1.56
C GLN A 405 1.54 21.22 -2.43
N PHE A 406 2.32 20.16 -2.25
CA PHE A 406 2.09 18.82 -2.78
C PHE A 406 2.85 17.78 -1.93
N ILE A 407 2.56 16.50 -2.16
CA ILE A 407 3.18 15.36 -1.49
C ILE A 407 3.64 14.38 -2.56
N LEU A 408 4.91 14.01 -2.53
CA LEU A 408 5.50 13.00 -3.41
C LEU A 408 5.50 11.64 -2.71
N HIS A 409 5.21 10.58 -3.46
CA HIS A 409 5.37 9.21 -2.98
C HIS A 409 6.31 8.42 -3.92
N ALA A 410 7.47 7.98 -3.42
CA ALA A 410 8.52 7.35 -4.24
C ALA A 410 8.28 5.85 -4.53
N GLY A 411 7.03 5.45 -4.80
CA GLY A 411 6.65 4.06 -5.14
C GLY A 411 6.44 3.13 -3.95
N ASP A 412 5.89 1.95 -4.24
CA ASP A 412 5.44 0.93 -3.29
C ASP A 412 4.41 1.49 -2.30
N LEU A 413 3.28 1.91 -2.86
CA LEU A 413 2.12 2.39 -2.13
C LEU A 413 1.40 1.25 -1.40
N VAL A 414 1.45 0.04 -1.94
CA VAL A 414 0.77 -1.13 -1.40
C VAL A 414 1.70 -2.33 -1.40
N GLU A 415 1.50 -3.28 -0.49
CA GLU A 415 2.24 -4.55 -0.47
C GLU A 415 1.97 -5.40 -1.73
N SER A 416 0.79 -5.26 -2.34
CA SER A 416 0.39 -6.01 -3.53
C SER A 416 -0.83 -5.32 -4.14
N PRO A 417 -1.09 -5.45 -5.46
CA PRO A 417 -2.15 -4.70 -6.13
C PRO A 417 -3.56 -5.25 -5.87
N LEU A 418 -3.78 -5.97 -4.76
CA LEU A 418 -5.10 -6.47 -4.37
C LEU A 418 -5.94 -5.35 -3.74
N PRO A 419 -7.26 -5.29 -4.01
CA PRO A 419 -8.13 -4.20 -3.55
C PRO A 419 -8.01 -3.84 -2.06
N ARG A 420 -7.91 -4.84 -1.18
CA ARG A 420 -7.77 -4.66 0.28
C ARG A 420 -6.57 -3.79 0.69
N TYR A 421 -5.44 -3.88 -0.02
CA TYR A 421 -4.25 -3.10 0.32
C TYR A 421 -4.44 -1.63 -0.09
N TRP A 422 -5.14 -1.39 -1.20
CA TRP A 422 -5.56 -0.06 -1.60
C TRP A 422 -6.56 0.54 -0.62
N ASP A 423 -7.57 -0.23 -0.20
CA ASP A 423 -8.54 0.19 0.82
C ASP A 423 -7.83 0.58 2.12
N HIS A 424 -6.88 -0.24 2.58
CA HIS A 424 -6.07 0.05 3.77
C HIS A 424 -5.19 1.29 3.61
N LEU A 425 -4.52 1.46 2.47
CA LEU A 425 -3.70 2.63 2.17
C LEU A 425 -4.53 3.92 2.24
N PHE A 426 -5.66 3.96 1.51
CA PHE A 426 -6.51 5.15 1.45
C PHE A 426 -7.13 5.49 2.81
N ALA A 427 -7.47 4.49 3.62
CA ALA A 427 -7.93 4.70 4.98
C ALA A 427 -6.80 5.27 5.87
N SER A 428 -5.62 4.65 5.82
CA SER A 428 -4.46 5.02 6.65
C SER A 428 -3.88 6.38 6.32
N LEU A 429 -3.97 6.82 5.06
CA LEU A 429 -3.51 8.12 4.61
C LEU A 429 -4.64 9.16 4.49
N SER A 430 -5.85 8.88 4.96
CA SER A 430 -7.03 9.74 4.76
C SER A 430 -6.80 11.19 5.21
N GLY A 431 -6.12 11.42 6.34
CA GLY A 431 -5.75 12.77 6.80
C GLY A 431 -4.70 13.44 5.92
N LEU A 432 -3.66 12.71 5.50
CA LEU A 432 -2.61 13.20 4.61
C LEU A 432 -3.18 13.59 3.25
N LEU A 433 -4.04 12.75 2.70
CA LEU A 433 -4.65 12.89 1.37
C LEU A 433 -5.59 14.09 1.25
N LEU A 434 -6.11 14.60 2.37
CA LEU A 434 -6.88 15.83 2.43
C LEU A 434 -6.00 17.08 2.47
N ARG A 435 -4.68 16.96 2.68
CA ARG A 435 -3.81 18.10 2.97
C ARG A 435 -3.35 18.83 1.72
N ALA A 436 -2.90 18.08 0.72
CA ALA A 436 -2.29 18.59 -0.50
C ALA A 436 -2.37 17.54 -1.63
N PRO A 437 -2.16 17.94 -2.90
CA PRO A 437 -2.09 17.01 -4.01
C PRO A 437 -1.08 15.90 -3.79
N PHE A 438 -1.50 14.65 -4.01
CA PHE A 438 -0.70 13.44 -3.81
C PHE A 438 -0.22 12.89 -5.15
N LEU A 439 1.11 12.77 -5.32
CA LEU A 439 1.76 12.48 -6.59
C LEU A 439 2.72 11.28 -6.44
N PRO A 440 2.22 10.05 -6.61
CA PRO A 440 3.05 8.86 -6.56
C PRO A 440 3.80 8.60 -7.88
N VAL A 441 4.88 7.83 -7.78
CA VAL A 441 5.46 7.06 -8.88
C VAL A 441 5.20 5.56 -8.67
N LEU A 442 5.40 4.74 -9.71
CA LEU A 442 5.26 3.29 -9.60
C LEU A 442 6.46 2.67 -8.87
N GLY A 443 6.19 1.82 -7.88
CA GLY A 443 7.12 0.83 -7.35
C GLY A 443 6.87 -0.57 -7.88
N ASN A 444 7.70 -1.53 -7.46
CA ASN A 444 7.59 -2.91 -7.93
C ASN A 444 6.38 -3.64 -7.33
N HIS A 445 5.88 -3.23 -6.17
CA HIS A 445 4.70 -3.84 -5.55
C HIS A 445 3.38 -3.41 -6.21
N GLU A 446 3.34 -2.28 -6.92
CA GLU A 446 2.18 -1.94 -7.78
C GLU A 446 2.07 -2.86 -9.00
N ARG A 447 3.18 -3.50 -9.40
CA ARG A 447 3.28 -4.46 -10.53
C ARG A 447 2.74 -3.93 -11.86
N ASN A 448 2.79 -2.61 -12.04
CA ASN A 448 2.19 -1.94 -13.20
C ASN A 448 0.67 -2.24 -13.35
N SER A 449 -0.03 -2.48 -12.24
CA SER A 449 -1.46 -2.79 -12.21
C SER A 449 -2.30 -1.61 -12.69
N ILE A 450 -3.41 -1.93 -13.34
CA ILE A 450 -4.41 -0.94 -13.77
C ILE A 450 -4.96 -0.12 -12.61
N THR A 451 -4.99 -0.68 -11.39
CA THR A 451 -5.48 0.02 -10.19
C THR A 451 -4.69 1.30 -9.92
N TYR A 452 -3.36 1.30 -10.02
CA TYR A 452 -2.56 2.52 -9.89
C TYR A 452 -3.00 3.62 -10.87
N TYR A 453 -3.18 3.24 -12.14
CA TYR A 453 -3.56 4.17 -13.21
C TYR A 453 -5.00 4.68 -13.10
N GLN A 454 -5.88 3.90 -12.46
CA GLN A 454 -7.26 4.26 -12.17
C GLN A 454 -7.37 5.06 -10.87
N SER A 455 -6.48 4.86 -9.90
CA SER A 455 -6.53 5.55 -8.62
C SER A 455 -6.01 6.98 -8.71
N PHE A 456 -5.04 7.28 -9.57
CA PHE A 456 -4.40 8.61 -9.57
C PHE A 456 -4.49 9.30 -10.92
N ASP A 457 -4.67 10.61 -10.86
CA ASP A 457 -4.50 11.50 -12.00
C ASP A 457 -3.20 12.28 -11.85
N PHE A 458 -2.47 12.44 -12.95
CA PHE A 458 -1.11 12.97 -12.94
C PHE A 458 -0.97 14.23 -13.79
N PRO A 459 0.06 15.06 -13.53
CA PRO A 459 0.49 16.09 -14.46
C PRO A 459 0.81 15.50 -15.85
N PRO A 460 1.06 16.35 -16.88
CA PRO A 460 1.44 15.87 -18.20
C PRO A 460 2.55 14.83 -18.14
N GLY A 461 2.33 13.72 -18.85
CA GLY A 461 3.18 12.54 -18.78
C GLY A 461 3.07 11.66 -20.02
N ALA A 462 3.80 10.54 -19.98
CA ALA A 462 3.88 9.59 -21.08
C ALA A 462 3.91 8.13 -20.55
N GLY A 463 4.12 7.19 -21.47
CA GLY A 463 3.98 5.76 -21.20
C GLY A 463 2.52 5.32 -21.11
N GLN A 464 2.24 4.28 -20.32
CA GLN A 464 0.90 3.70 -20.21
C GLN A 464 -0.10 4.74 -19.69
N GLY A 465 -1.13 5.02 -20.50
CA GLY A 465 -2.16 6.02 -20.18
C GLY A 465 -1.65 7.46 -20.03
N GLY A 466 -0.38 7.75 -20.38
CA GLY A 466 0.25 9.05 -20.11
C GLY A 466 0.60 9.27 -18.64
N LYS A 467 0.64 8.20 -17.82
CA LYS A 467 0.70 8.27 -16.36
C LYS A 467 1.91 7.55 -15.76
N ARG A 468 2.77 6.96 -16.59
CA ARG A 468 3.86 6.09 -16.14
C ARG A 468 5.08 6.89 -15.72
N TRP A 469 5.33 8.01 -16.39
CA TRP A 469 6.24 9.08 -15.96
C TRP A 469 5.60 10.41 -16.30
N TRP A 470 5.92 11.45 -15.53
CA TRP A 470 5.21 12.73 -15.57
C TRP A 470 6.12 13.89 -15.14
N THR A 471 5.66 15.12 -15.39
CA THR A 471 6.37 16.34 -14.96
C THR A 471 5.43 17.35 -14.33
N LEU A 472 5.78 17.74 -13.11
CA LEU A 472 5.16 18.84 -12.38
C LEU A 472 6.05 20.07 -12.49
N ARG A 473 5.47 21.22 -12.88
CA ARG A 473 6.12 22.53 -12.81
C ARG A 473 5.46 23.35 -11.73
N TRP A 474 6.24 23.95 -10.85
CA TRP A 474 5.75 24.56 -9.62
C TRP A 474 6.60 25.78 -9.20
N GLY A 475 6.24 26.97 -9.68
CA GLY A 475 7.05 28.18 -9.47
C GLY A 475 8.45 28.02 -10.07
N ASP A 476 9.49 28.17 -9.25
CA ASP A 476 10.90 27.96 -9.62
C ASP A 476 11.37 26.50 -9.51
N ALA A 477 10.47 25.56 -9.22
CA ALA A 477 10.78 24.14 -9.13
C ALA A 477 10.17 23.32 -10.26
N VAL A 478 10.92 22.31 -10.73
CA VAL A 478 10.43 21.25 -11.61
C VAL A 478 10.67 19.89 -10.96
N VAL A 479 9.63 19.05 -10.93
CA VAL A 479 9.70 17.66 -10.44
C VAL A 479 9.41 16.72 -11.61
N VAL A 480 10.30 15.76 -11.85
CA VAL A 480 10.11 14.71 -12.84
C VAL A 480 9.94 13.36 -12.13
N GLY A 481 8.75 12.76 -12.28
CA GLY A 481 8.49 11.39 -11.84
C GLY A 481 8.86 10.40 -12.94
N LEU A 482 9.71 9.42 -12.63
CA LEU A 482 10.15 8.37 -13.57
C LEU A 482 9.70 6.98 -13.09
N ASP A 483 9.66 6.04 -14.03
CA ASP A 483 9.36 4.62 -13.79
C ASP A 483 10.60 3.74 -13.98
N THR A 484 11.02 3.14 -12.87
CA THR A 484 12.12 2.16 -12.79
C THR A 484 11.67 0.72 -13.05
N ASN A 485 10.37 0.45 -13.19
CA ASN A 485 9.82 -0.89 -13.47
C ASN A 485 9.77 -1.19 -14.97
N ALA A 486 10.42 -0.35 -15.78
CA ALA A 486 10.40 -0.45 -17.22
C ALA A 486 11.01 -1.78 -17.70
N ARG A 487 10.23 -2.52 -18.51
CA ARG A 487 10.66 -3.80 -19.08
C ARG A 487 11.30 -3.67 -20.45
N ARG A 488 11.03 -2.58 -21.18
CA ARG A 488 11.55 -2.36 -22.53
C ARG A 488 12.74 -1.39 -22.45
N PRO A 489 13.90 -1.72 -23.04
CA PRO A 489 15.03 -0.78 -23.11
C PRO A 489 14.65 0.59 -23.70
N GLN A 490 13.75 0.60 -24.69
CA GLN A 490 13.25 1.84 -25.30
C GLN A 490 12.56 2.75 -24.29
N ASP A 491 11.85 2.21 -23.29
CA ASP A 491 11.17 3.03 -22.28
C ASP A 491 12.19 3.79 -21.41
N TYR A 492 13.40 3.24 -21.19
CA TYR A 492 14.46 3.99 -20.49
C TYR A 492 15.01 5.12 -21.35
N LEU A 493 15.15 4.91 -22.67
CA LEU A 493 15.60 5.95 -23.60
C LEU A 493 14.55 7.07 -23.73
N ASP A 494 13.28 6.70 -23.87
CA ASP A 494 12.17 7.66 -23.93
C ASP A 494 12.08 8.49 -22.64
N GLN A 495 12.35 7.89 -21.48
CA GLN A 495 12.42 8.59 -20.21
C GLN A 495 13.62 9.53 -20.10
N ILE A 496 14.77 9.18 -20.68
CA ILE A 496 15.93 10.08 -20.74
C ILE A 496 15.63 11.28 -21.64
N ASP A 497 15.00 11.07 -22.79
CA ASP A 497 14.59 12.16 -23.68
C ASP A 497 13.53 13.05 -23.04
N TRP A 498 12.56 12.44 -22.34
CA TRP A 498 11.57 13.15 -21.53
C TRP A 498 12.25 13.99 -20.44
N LEU A 499 13.20 13.42 -19.69
CA LEU A 499 13.93 14.10 -18.64
C LEU A 499 14.68 15.33 -19.17
N ARG A 500 15.40 15.19 -20.29
CA ARG A 500 16.08 16.32 -20.95
C ARG A 500 15.10 17.41 -21.35
N ALA A 501 13.96 17.04 -21.94
CA ALA A 501 12.93 18.00 -22.33
C ALA A 501 12.34 18.71 -21.11
N SER A 502 12.00 17.95 -20.05
CA SER A 502 11.38 18.48 -18.83
C SER A 502 12.28 19.42 -18.04
N LEU A 503 13.58 19.12 -17.94
CA LEU A 503 14.56 19.89 -17.18
C LEU A 503 15.28 21.00 -17.99
N SER A 504 14.84 21.23 -19.24
CA SER A 504 15.35 22.32 -20.09
C SER A 504 14.70 23.69 -19.82
N GLY A 505 13.70 23.73 -18.94
CA GLY A 505 12.99 24.96 -18.58
C GLY A 505 13.80 25.91 -17.70
N PRO A 506 13.24 27.09 -17.38
CA PRO A 506 13.91 28.12 -16.60
C PRO A 506 13.92 27.85 -15.09
N GLU A 507 13.30 26.75 -14.63
CA GLU A 507 13.21 26.43 -13.22
C GLU A 507 14.60 26.27 -12.59
N ARG A 508 14.78 26.94 -11.45
CA ARG A 508 16.03 26.98 -10.68
C ARG A 508 16.29 25.65 -10.00
N HIS A 509 15.24 25.04 -9.43
CA HIS A 509 15.34 23.82 -8.64
C HIS A 509 14.83 22.62 -9.41
N LYS A 510 15.65 21.57 -9.52
CA LYS A 510 15.39 20.39 -10.33
C LYS A 510 15.36 19.15 -9.44
N PHE A 511 14.18 18.54 -9.37
CA PHE A 511 13.92 17.36 -8.55
C PHE A 511 13.52 16.18 -9.41
N VAL A 512 14.00 15.00 -9.04
CA VAL A 512 13.62 13.74 -9.69
C VAL A 512 13.12 12.77 -8.63
N VAL A 513 12.03 12.05 -8.92
CA VAL A 513 11.49 11.00 -8.05
C VAL A 513 11.24 9.71 -8.85
N PHE A 514 11.67 8.58 -8.31
CA PHE A 514 11.42 7.24 -8.85
C PHE A 514 11.52 6.22 -7.72
N HIS A 515 11.34 4.92 -8.01
CA HIS A 515 11.28 3.92 -6.94
C HIS A 515 12.64 3.28 -6.59
N HIS A 516 13.29 2.59 -7.53
CA HIS A 516 14.53 1.86 -7.22
C HIS A 516 15.74 2.79 -7.16
N PRO A 517 16.51 2.84 -6.06
CA PRO A 517 17.61 3.79 -5.89
C PRO A 517 18.73 3.55 -6.90
N VAL A 518 19.31 4.65 -7.39
CA VAL A 518 20.56 4.62 -8.18
C VAL A 518 21.71 4.17 -7.29
N PHE A 519 21.81 4.75 -6.10
CA PHE A 519 22.79 4.41 -5.07
C PHE A 519 22.07 4.14 -3.76
N SER A 520 22.52 3.12 -3.03
CA SER A 520 22.05 2.80 -1.68
C SER A 520 23.16 2.05 -0.94
N SER A 521 23.09 1.94 0.38
CA SER A 521 23.89 1.06 1.21
C SER A 521 23.02 0.00 1.91
N ASP A 522 21.83 -0.29 1.39
CA ASP A 522 20.90 -1.26 1.97
C ASP A 522 21.51 -2.68 2.01
N ALA A 523 21.41 -3.37 3.14
CA ALA A 523 22.01 -4.70 3.30
C ALA A 523 21.21 -5.82 2.61
N VAL A 524 19.93 -5.58 2.31
CA VAL A 524 19.00 -6.57 1.74
C VAL A 524 18.97 -6.46 0.22
N TYR A 525 18.83 -5.24 -0.30
CA TYR A 525 18.75 -4.94 -1.73
C TYR A 525 20.08 -4.56 -2.37
N GLY A 526 21.10 -4.25 -1.57
CA GLY A 526 22.45 -3.96 -2.05
C GLY A 526 22.66 -2.51 -2.50
N PRO A 527 23.73 -2.23 -3.27
CA PRO A 527 24.26 -0.87 -3.44
C PRO A 527 23.47 0.07 -4.37
N GLY A 528 22.22 -0.29 -4.70
CA GLY A 528 21.42 0.34 -5.75
C GLY A 528 21.59 -0.33 -7.13
N SER A 529 21.00 0.26 -8.17
CA SER A 529 20.94 -0.35 -9.51
C SER A 529 22.10 0.10 -10.42
N GLU A 530 23.06 -0.80 -10.69
CA GLU A 530 24.20 -0.54 -11.60
C GLU A 530 23.76 -0.04 -13.00
N GLY A 531 22.63 -0.55 -13.50
CA GLY A 531 22.06 -0.13 -14.78
C GLY A 531 21.62 1.34 -14.73
N LEU A 532 20.93 1.76 -13.67
CA LEU A 532 20.50 3.14 -13.49
C LEU A 532 21.68 4.06 -13.19
N GLN A 533 22.71 3.58 -12.46
CA GLN A 533 23.96 4.31 -12.28
C GLN A 533 24.62 4.63 -13.62
N SER A 534 24.66 3.67 -14.54
CA SER A 534 25.27 3.87 -15.85
C SER A 534 24.42 4.75 -16.78
N LEU A 535 23.10 4.67 -16.68
CA LEU A 535 22.18 5.33 -17.61
C LEU A 535 21.71 6.71 -17.16
N TRP A 536 21.39 6.89 -15.88
CA TRP A 536 20.71 8.08 -15.38
C TRP A 536 21.62 9.02 -14.60
N HIS A 537 22.57 8.52 -13.81
CA HIS A 537 23.47 9.40 -13.03
C HIS A 537 24.23 10.41 -13.92
N PRO A 538 24.85 10.03 -15.06
CA PRO A 538 25.48 11.01 -15.95
C PRO A 538 24.53 12.06 -16.49
N VAL A 539 23.27 11.68 -16.74
CA VAL A 539 22.23 12.61 -17.22
C VAL A 539 21.76 13.55 -16.12
N PHE A 540 21.67 13.07 -14.87
CA PHE A 540 21.36 13.94 -13.73
C PHE A 540 22.45 14.98 -13.47
N VAL A 541 23.72 14.58 -13.62
CA VAL A 541 24.86 15.50 -13.56
C VAL A 541 24.84 16.48 -14.73
N GLU A 542 24.61 16.01 -15.96
CA GLU A 542 24.48 16.84 -17.18
C GLU A 542 23.41 17.93 -17.02
N LEU A 543 22.26 17.57 -16.42
CA LEU A 543 21.10 18.45 -16.30
C LEU A 543 21.09 19.30 -15.03
N GLY A 544 22.06 19.09 -14.11
CA GLY A 544 22.16 19.82 -12.85
C GLY A 544 20.98 19.53 -11.91
N VAL A 545 20.65 18.24 -11.72
CA VAL A 545 19.62 17.83 -10.76
C VAL A 545 20.10 18.07 -9.32
N ASP A 546 19.30 18.74 -8.49
CA ASP A 546 19.66 19.04 -7.11
C ASP A 546 19.38 17.84 -6.19
N LEU A 547 18.13 17.34 -6.20
CA LEU A 547 17.69 16.21 -5.36
C LEU A 547 17.07 15.09 -6.19
N VAL A 548 17.41 13.86 -5.82
CA VAL A 548 16.81 12.63 -6.33
C VAL A 548 16.21 11.85 -5.18
N PHE A 549 14.92 11.53 -5.25
CA PHE A 549 14.19 10.77 -4.23
C PHE A 549 13.88 9.35 -4.72
N SER A 550 14.16 8.36 -3.88
CA SER A 550 13.87 6.95 -4.13
C SER A 550 13.34 6.22 -2.90
N GLY A 551 12.58 5.14 -3.10
CA GLY A 551 12.13 4.21 -2.06
C GLY A 551 12.90 2.88 -2.14
N HIS A 552 12.17 1.76 -2.06
CA HIS A 552 12.61 0.38 -2.25
C HIS A 552 13.55 -0.14 -1.16
N ALA A 553 14.63 0.57 -0.87
CA ALA A 553 15.45 0.33 0.31
C ALA A 553 14.74 0.92 1.53
N HIS A 554 14.42 0.07 2.52
CA HIS A 554 13.57 0.44 3.64
C HIS A 554 14.37 1.08 4.79
N ASN A 555 15.09 2.15 4.46
CA ASN A 555 15.87 2.97 5.38
C ASN A 555 15.92 4.42 4.86
N TYR A 556 16.50 5.28 5.68
CA TYR A 556 16.95 6.60 5.26
C TYR A 556 18.41 6.55 4.84
N GLU A 557 18.73 7.13 3.70
CA GLU A 557 20.12 7.42 3.35
C GLU A 557 20.25 8.69 2.51
N ARG A 558 21.24 9.52 2.86
CA ARG A 558 21.70 10.64 2.04
C ARG A 558 23.05 10.35 1.43
N ILE A 559 23.12 10.42 0.10
CA ILE A 559 24.33 10.17 -0.70
C ILE A 559 24.58 11.38 -1.60
N GLU A 560 25.81 11.87 -1.63
CA GLU A 560 26.23 12.99 -2.48
C GLU A 560 27.28 12.55 -3.49
N ARG A 561 26.99 12.73 -4.79
CA ARG A 561 27.92 12.39 -5.88
C ARG A 561 27.81 13.38 -7.02
N ASP A 562 28.96 13.90 -7.47
CA ASP A 562 29.08 14.75 -8.67
C ASP A 562 28.10 15.93 -8.72
N GLY A 563 27.79 16.51 -7.55
CA GLY A 563 26.88 17.65 -7.41
C GLY A 563 25.39 17.29 -7.28
N VAL A 564 25.03 16.01 -7.34
CA VAL A 564 23.66 15.50 -7.15
C VAL A 564 23.52 14.88 -5.76
N THR A 565 22.44 15.20 -5.06
CA THR A 565 22.10 14.58 -3.77
C THR A 565 20.99 13.54 -3.95
N TYR A 566 21.26 12.30 -3.56
CA TYR A 566 20.33 11.19 -3.57
C TYR A 566 19.80 10.93 -2.16
N LEU A 567 18.49 10.73 -2.05
CA LEU A 567 17.78 10.48 -0.81
C LEU A 567 16.96 9.20 -0.95
N VAL A 568 17.32 8.18 -0.17
CA VAL A 568 16.52 6.98 0.04
C VAL A 568 15.50 7.29 1.16
N VAL A 569 14.21 7.03 0.90
CA VAL A 569 13.08 7.51 1.69
C VAL A 569 12.15 6.36 2.13
N GLY A 570 12.69 5.15 2.33
CA GLY A 570 11.88 3.94 2.60
C GLY A 570 11.38 3.79 4.03
N GLY A 571 10.93 4.89 4.64
CA GLY A 571 10.44 4.93 6.03
C GLY A 571 8.92 5.08 6.19
N GLY A 572 8.14 4.96 5.11
CA GLY A 572 6.72 5.32 5.11
C GLY A 572 5.76 4.31 5.73
N GLY A 573 6.20 3.08 6.02
CA GLY A 573 5.37 2.10 6.74
C GLY A 573 5.79 0.64 6.61
N ALA A 574 6.64 0.31 5.63
CA ALA A 574 7.17 -1.04 5.45
C ALA A 574 8.08 -1.50 6.61
N ASN A 575 8.53 -2.76 6.56
CA ASN A 575 9.57 -3.25 7.49
C ASN A 575 10.90 -2.58 7.20
N LEU A 576 11.57 -2.09 8.23
CA LEU A 576 12.85 -1.44 8.08
C LEU A 576 13.96 -2.45 7.80
N TYR A 577 14.94 -2.05 6.98
CA TYR A 577 16.06 -2.89 6.63
C TYR A 577 17.39 -2.29 7.05
N PRO A 578 18.27 -3.10 7.64
CA PRO A 578 19.56 -2.63 8.10
C PRO A 578 20.40 -2.18 6.92
N LEU A 579 21.24 -1.19 7.18
CA LEU A 579 22.25 -0.78 6.24
C LEU A 579 23.48 -1.69 6.34
N GLY A 580 24.15 -1.88 5.20
CA GLY A 580 25.34 -2.69 5.07
C GLY A 580 26.53 -2.14 5.89
N PRO A 581 27.48 -3.02 6.26
CA PRO A 581 28.69 -2.61 6.97
C PRO A 581 29.60 -1.72 6.10
N GLU A 582 29.59 -1.94 4.79
CA GLU A 582 30.26 -1.09 3.81
C GLU A 582 29.23 -0.11 3.23
N ARG A 583 29.61 1.17 3.17
CA ARG A 583 28.76 2.23 2.66
C ARG A 583 29.14 2.55 1.23
N THR A 584 28.13 2.75 0.39
CA THR A 584 28.32 3.25 -0.97
C THR A 584 29.04 4.59 -0.92
N GLU A 585 30.03 4.78 -1.79
CA GLU A 585 30.81 6.02 -1.79
C GLU A 585 29.88 7.23 -1.97
N GLY A 586 30.16 8.32 -1.28
CA GLY A 586 29.29 9.51 -1.24
C GLY A 586 28.21 9.44 -0.16
N SER A 587 27.95 8.28 0.46
CA SER A 587 27.06 8.19 1.63
C SER A 587 27.52 9.13 2.76
N ARG A 588 26.60 9.93 3.28
CA ARG A 588 26.82 10.94 4.32
C ARG A 588 26.14 10.59 5.62
N VAL A 589 24.88 10.16 5.53
CA VAL A 589 24.02 9.81 6.68
C VAL A 589 23.20 8.60 6.26
N GLY A 590 23.08 7.62 7.15
CA GLY A 590 22.22 6.45 6.97
C GLY A 590 21.58 6.07 8.30
N ILE A 591 20.27 5.82 8.30
CA ILE A 591 19.46 5.49 9.47
C ILE A 591 18.46 4.40 9.07
N ASP A 592 18.45 3.28 9.79
CA ASP A 592 17.73 2.05 9.42
C ASP A 592 16.74 1.55 10.49
N ASP A 593 16.48 2.36 11.52
CA ASP A 593 15.64 2.01 12.66
C ASP A 593 14.46 2.95 12.86
N HIS A 594 14.20 3.88 11.93
CA HIS A 594 13.10 4.85 12.05
C HIS A 594 12.07 4.77 10.92
N LEU A 595 10.80 4.98 11.28
CA LEU A 595 9.76 5.44 10.35
C LEU A 595 9.84 6.96 10.24
N PHE A 596 9.72 7.50 9.03
CA PHE A 596 9.94 8.93 8.78
C PHE A 596 9.29 9.40 7.49
N TYR A 597 9.33 10.72 7.27
CA TYR A 597 9.09 11.37 5.99
C TYR A 597 10.08 12.52 5.82
N LEU A 598 10.21 13.06 4.60
CA LEU A 598 11.01 14.27 4.35
C LEU A 598 10.13 15.50 4.25
N ARG A 599 10.60 16.60 4.85
CA ARG A 599 10.16 17.96 4.57
C ARG A 599 11.18 18.60 3.64
N VAL A 600 10.72 19.18 2.54
CA VAL A 600 11.56 19.91 1.59
C VAL A 600 10.98 21.31 1.40
N GLU A 601 11.82 22.32 1.56
CA GLU A 601 11.50 23.72 1.33
C GLU A 601 12.54 24.31 0.37
N ALA A 602 12.09 24.91 -0.72
CA ALA A 602 12.95 25.50 -1.74
C ALA A 602 12.53 26.94 -2.01
N ASP A 603 13.50 27.85 -2.02
CA ASP A 603 13.31 29.28 -2.27
C ASP A 603 14.46 29.82 -3.13
N PRO A 604 14.51 31.11 -3.49
CA PRO A 604 15.60 31.64 -4.31
C PRO A 604 17.01 31.48 -3.73
N ASP A 605 17.17 31.32 -2.42
CA ASP A 605 18.46 31.21 -1.74
C ASP A 605 18.97 29.76 -1.70
N GLY A 606 18.07 28.78 -1.69
CA GLY A 606 18.44 27.37 -1.76
C GLY A 606 17.33 26.38 -1.45
N ILE A 607 17.74 25.18 -1.08
CA ILE A 607 16.84 24.06 -0.75
C ILE A 607 17.19 23.57 0.66
N PHE A 608 16.25 23.63 1.59
CA PHE A 608 16.31 23.04 2.90
C PHE A 608 15.59 21.68 2.91
N VAL A 609 16.22 20.68 3.52
CA VAL A 609 15.65 19.34 3.70
C VAL A 609 15.77 18.92 5.16
N GLU A 610 14.69 18.40 5.71
CA GLU A 610 14.65 17.75 7.02
C GLU A 610 14.05 16.34 6.89
N ALA A 611 14.77 15.33 7.40
CA ALA A 611 14.21 14.00 7.61
C ALA A 611 13.56 13.95 9.00
N VAL A 612 12.23 13.87 9.03
CA VAL A 612 11.43 13.91 10.26
C VAL A 612 11.09 12.49 10.71
N GLY A 613 11.76 12.02 11.76
CA GLY A 613 11.49 10.76 12.41
C GLY A 613 10.15 10.79 13.13
N VAL A 614 9.35 9.74 12.95
CA VAL A 614 7.98 9.59 13.47
C VAL A 614 7.94 8.53 14.55
N ALA A 615 8.61 7.41 14.34
CA ALA A 615 8.72 6.29 15.26
C ALA A 615 10.07 5.60 15.11
N VAL A 616 10.47 4.86 16.13
CA VAL A 616 11.71 4.07 16.15
C VAL A 616 11.39 2.61 16.43
N GLU A 617 12.08 1.69 15.76
CA GLU A 617 12.01 0.26 16.02
C GLU A 617 12.96 -0.13 17.15
N VAL A 618 12.40 -0.65 18.25
CA VAL A 618 13.17 -1.09 19.43
C VAL A 618 12.77 -2.52 19.76
N GLY A 619 13.68 -3.47 19.54
CA GLY A 619 13.43 -4.88 19.85
C GLY A 619 12.29 -5.50 19.02
N GLY A 620 12.06 -5.01 17.81
CA GLY A 620 10.97 -5.45 16.92
C GLY A 620 9.63 -4.74 17.15
N GLU A 621 9.55 -3.82 18.11
CA GLU A 621 8.36 -3.00 18.35
C GLU A 621 8.54 -1.58 17.82
N ILE A 622 7.48 -1.04 17.19
CA ILE A 622 7.46 0.34 16.70
C ILE A 622 6.98 1.25 17.83
N VAL A 623 7.85 2.17 18.25
CA VAL A 623 7.58 3.13 19.33
C VAL A 623 7.49 4.54 18.74
N PRO A 624 6.32 5.20 18.79
CA PRO A 624 6.17 6.59 18.34
C PRO A 624 7.14 7.52 19.06
N ARG A 625 7.98 8.21 18.29
CA ARG A 625 9.02 9.10 18.79
C ARG A 625 9.39 10.13 17.72
N ARG A 626 8.85 11.34 17.86
CA ARG A 626 9.22 12.44 16.96
C ARG A 626 10.65 12.88 17.20
N THR A 627 11.46 12.87 16.15
CA THR A 627 12.87 13.29 16.16
C THR A 627 13.26 13.91 14.82
N THR A 628 14.32 14.70 14.80
CA THR A 628 14.97 15.13 13.56
C THR A 628 16.10 14.14 13.28
N LEU A 629 16.03 13.45 12.15
CA LEU A 629 16.98 12.40 11.75
C LEU A 629 18.19 12.96 11.01
N ASP A 630 17.94 13.90 10.10
CA ASP A 630 18.96 14.65 9.36
C ASP A 630 18.40 16.01 8.93
N THR A 631 19.28 16.98 8.76
CA THR A 631 18.97 18.31 8.21
C THR A 631 20.13 18.80 7.38
N PHE A 632 19.85 19.32 6.20
CA PHE A 632 20.87 19.94 5.35
C PHE A 632 20.27 21.00 4.44
N THR A 633 21.15 21.86 3.90
CA THR A 633 20.79 22.89 2.93
C THR A 633 21.69 22.79 1.72
N LEU A 634 21.10 22.80 0.53
CA LEU A 634 21.80 23.00 -0.73
C LEU A 634 21.69 24.47 -1.13
N PRO A 635 22.80 25.11 -1.54
CA PRO A 635 22.72 26.46 -2.11
C PRO A 635 21.95 26.40 -3.43
N SER A 636 21.29 27.49 -3.82
CA SER A 636 20.74 27.56 -5.17
C SER A 636 21.85 27.35 -6.21
N SER A 637 21.63 26.39 -7.10
CA SER A 637 22.35 26.26 -8.37
C SER A 637 22.04 27.51 -9.21
N ARG A 638 23.09 28.17 -9.70
CA ARG A 638 22.99 29.43 -10.47
C ARG A 638 22.75 29.20 -11.95
#